data_AF-A0A926UIZ5-F1
#
_entry.id   AF-A0A926UIZ5-F1
#
_cell.length_a   1.000
_cell.length_b   1.000
_cell.length_c   1.000
_cell.angle_alpha   90.00
_cell.angle_beta   90.00
_cell.angle_gamma   90.00
#
_symmetry.space_group_name_H-M   'P 1'
#
loop_
_entity.id
_entity.type
_entity.pdbx_description
1 polymer ?
#
loop_
_entity_poly.entity_id
_entity_poly.type
_entity_poly.pdbx_seq_one_letter_code
_entity_poly.pdbx_strand_id
1 'polypeptide(L)'
;MSPASLTQPPEERKVFEGVFHNSDADVYIHDENVANDQSFSEATVDHYLSQDKQDHALSHHDCLAIVEPQIAEALDELSVRLEQTTSLVQQLASNLGVRDTNKHKSEIVVFNEVNQAEILFHQGLEETKAGNLLAALALYTAAIKLDDQAYKYWYNQGLILFYLQRLPEAIAAYDKALELKPDLYKAWYNRGGILGELGDFNGAVISFEKAIIIKSDYQPAWASKGLALLKLGLVSEAIISYDQALSLNGEDPEIWYYRGVALAVSEQYAEAISSYDKAISIKPDYYEVWIDRGVVLFNLKQWSEAIASWDRALAIQPELYLAWYNRGVALENLGMGEEAIGSYQQAITIKPDFHPAWYNKALGLFHLKRFPQSIACYDSALQIKLDSWEAWLGRGAAAASLGENESLSVVSPFAVSNPALNLGGYEGKLASYQEGLKHLRPDTHPEGWGRLYIAIGNTYYEQGKKEFTHRDYWHQAISNYQIALSTLTPEDFPESHLEILQSLTKVLVNLRENATGKQLQSWGMQLLKELLSQSYRSDENKKQLALKFIGLQQLGVDIAVNNGDLVEAWELAEKGKNQCLQWLTSHDYHEVKSAEYSQIQRLLNPTTAIIYWHFSPASLQTFIIKDQAPSPILLFTPIKDSEAIPEAAWRLLEFENWFADWQNSQPSLELQIFNGKQSQQLAMETKLLKLQKILNISTILQEFEGIETIILVPHRDLYKLPLHSLFNLPNISGFSLNIPNYKIVYLPTVQLGIASENYGNNGVNNGYSGFKSAELPLDIVGEMFGITEDVLSH
;
A
#
# COMPACT_ATOMS: atom_id res chain seq x y z
N MET A 1 22.31 39.28 32.33
CA MET A 1 23.60 39.01 31.66
C MET A 1 23.28 38.26 30.38
N SER A 2 23.66 38.85 29.26
CA SER A 2 23.36 38.44 27.88
C SER A 2 24.08 37.15 27.47
N PRO A 3 23.68 36.54 26.32
CA PRO A 3 23.89 35.13 25.96
C PRO A 3 25.12 34.91 25.09
N ALA A 4 25.55 33.65 24.95
CA ALA A 4 26.49 33.22 23.92
C ALA A 4 25.78 32.22 22.99
N SER A 5 25.66 32.65 21.75
CA SER A 5 25.15 31.98 20.56
C SER A 5 26.01 30.79 20.14
N LEU A 6 25.36 29.65 19.89
CA LEU A 6 25.89 28.60 19.00
C LEU A 6 24.87 28.40 17.88
N THR A 7 25.29 28.85 16.70
CA THR A 7 24.66 28.69 15.40
C THR A 7 24.59 27.20 15.05
N GLN A 8 23.37 26.68 14.86
CA GLN A 8 23.12 25.39 14.23
C GLN A 8 23.41 25.49 12.72
N PRO A 9 23.97 24.45 12.09
CA PRO A 9 24.07 24.36 10.62
C PRO A 9 22.66 24.15 10.01
N PRO A 10 22.45 24.54 8.74
CA PRO A 10 21.16 24.43 8.09
C PRO A 10 20.75 22.96 7.90
N GLU A 11 19.48 22.70 8.21
CA GLU A 11 18.77 21.44 7.98
C GLU A 11 18.98 20.93 6.55
N GLU A 12 19.53 19.72 6.42
CA GLU A 12 19.40 18.92 5.21
C GLU A 12 17.91 18.70 4.96
N ARG A 13 17.39 19.33 3.90
CA ARG A 13 16.08 19.02 3.35
C ARG A 13 16.10 17.56 2.92
N LYS A 14 15.51 16.69 3.74
CA LYS A 14 15.06 15.36 3.35
C LYS A 14 14.27 15.50 2.05
N VAL A 15 14.85 15.01 0.96
CA VAL A 15 14.10 14.76 -0.27
C VAL A 15 13.10 13.66 0.06
N PHE A 16 11.84 13.96 -0.24
CA PHE A 16 10.64 13.18 0.03
C PHE A 16 10.82 11.66 -0.14
N GLU A 17 10.84 10.92 0.96
CA GLU A 17 10.33 9.55 1.00
C GLU A 17 8.80 9.67 0.94
N GLY A 18 8.22 9.18 -0.16
CA GLY A 18 6.78 9.20 -0.39
C GLY A 18 6.03 8.51 0.74
N VAL A 19 5.07 9.24 1.30
CA VAL A 19 4.10 8.79 2.28
C VAL A 19 3.22 7.70 1.65
N PHE A 20 3.45 6.44 2.00
CA PHE A 20 2.48 5.37 1.82
C PHE A 20 1.98 4.91 3.18
N HIS A 21 0.74 5.25 3.50
CA HIS A 21 -0.01 4.67 4.60
C HIS A 21 -1.29 4.04 4.03
N ASN A 22 -1.48 2.76 4.35
CA ASN A 22 -2.66 1.92 4.12
C ASN A 22 -3.04 1.56 2.68
N SER A 23 -2.28 0.63 2.09
CA SER A 23 -2.79 -0.57 1.40
C SER A 23 -1.61 -1.51 1.16
N ASP A 24 -1.75 -2.82 1.39
CA ASP A 24 -0.70 -3.87 1.39
C ASP A 24 0.05 -4.10 0.05
N ALA A 25 0.24 -3.09 -0.79
CA ALA A 25 0.79 -3.19 -2.13
C ALA A 25 1.73 -2.02 -2.45
N ASP A 26 2.98 -2.11 -2.03
CA ASP A 26 4.03 -1.18 -2.44
C ASP A 26 4.53 -1.54 -3.84
N VAL A 27 4.39 -0.59 -4.78
CA VAL A 27 5.02 -0.66 -6.11
C VAL A 27 6.45 -0.15 -6.00
N TYR A 28 7.41 -0.96 -6.42
CA TYR A 28 8.81 -0.53 -6.44
C TYR A 28 9.11 0.19 -7.77
N ILE A 29 9.59 1.41 -7.67
CA ILE A 29 10.05 2.22 -8.80
C ILE A 29 11.50 1.80 -9.11
N HIS A 30 11.85 1.80 -10.40
CA HIS A 30 13.21 1.47 -10.85
C HIS A 30 14.16 2.60 -10.42
N ASP A 31 14.79 2.48 -9.24
CA ASP A 31 15.79 3.43 -8.78
C ASP A 31 17.15 3.08 -9.41
N GLU A 32 17.44 3.65 -10.58
CA GLU A 32 18.82 3.87 -11.02
C GLU A 32 19.32 5.21 -10.46
N ASN A 33 19.49 5.25 -9.13
CA ASN A 33 20.29 6.27 -8.45
C ASN A 33 21.24 5.58 -7.48
N VAL A 34 22.52 5.53 -7.86
CA VAL A 34 23.61 5.15 -6.97
C VAL A 34 23.85 6.27 -5.95
N ALA A 35 23.90 5.86 -4.68
CA ALA A 35 24.51 6.49 -3.51
C ALA A 35 23.81 7.69 -2.83
N ASN A 36 23.25 7.42 -1.65
CA ASN A 36 23.93 7.79 -0.40
C ASN A 36 23.30 7.05 0.78
N ASP A 37 23.95 5.99 1.25
CA ASP A 37 23.75 5.52 2.61
C ASP A 37 25.12 5.37 3.29
N GLN A 38 25.49 6.39 4.06
CA GLN A 38 26.68 6.37 4.90
C GLN A 38 26.36 5.63 6.20
N SER A 39 26.74 4.36 6.28
CA SER A 39 27.47 3.81 7.43
C SER A 39 27.72 2.33 7.21
N PHE A 40 28.98 1.91 7.13
CA PHE A 40 29.57 0.85 7.95
C PHE A 40 31.03 0.60 7.54
N SER A 41 31.91 0.96 8.49
CA SER A 41 33.26 0.46 8.80
C SER A 41 34.17 -0.16 7.72
N GLU A 42 35.37 0.42 7.64
CA GLU A 42 36.61 -0.19 7.19
C GLU A 42 36.78 -1.65 7.66
N ALA A 43 36.91 -2.58 6.71
CA ALA A 43 37.93 -3.66 6.69
C ALA A 43 37.47 -4.82 5.80
N THR A 44 37.84 -4.84 4.51
CA THR A 44 38.67 -5.88 3.86
C THR A 44 38.78 -5.61 2.37
N VAL A 45 39.95 -5.10 1.98
CA VAL A 45 40.47 -5.18 0.61
C VAL A 45 41.06 -6.58 0.46
N ASP A 46 40.51 -7.40 -0.44
CA ASP A 46 41.26 -8.25 -1.38
C ASP A 46 40.36 -9.35 -1.99
N HIS A 47 40.65 -9.68 -3.25
CA HIS A 47 40.08 -10.76 -4.07
C HIS A 47 38.75 -10.48 -4.77
N TYR A 48 38.81 -9.90 -5.98
CA TYR A 48 38.45 -10.59 -7.24
C TYR A 48 38.76 -9.66 -8.43
N LEU A 49 40.01 -9.71 -8.89
CA LEU A 49 40.38 -9.37 -10.27
C LEU A 49 40.67 -10.70 -10.98
N SER A 50 39.83 -11.11 -11.94
CA SER A 50 40.29 -11.66 -13.22
C SER A 50 39.15 -12.13 -14.13
N GLN A 51 39.24 -11.61 -15.37
CA GLN A 51 38.90 -12.22 -16.66
C GLN A 51 37.48 -12.12 -17.25
N ASP A 52 37.40 -11.11 -18.14
CA ASP A 52 36.98 -11.19 -19.55
C ASP A 52 35.52 -11.49 -19.88
N LYS A 53 34.84 -10.45 -20.38
CA LYS A 53 34.75 -10.23 -21.84
C LYS A 53 34.38 -8.78 -22.18
N GLN A 54 35.03 -8.29 -23.23
CA GLN A 54 34.82 -7.01 -23.87
C GLN A 54 33.36 -6.83 -24.30
N ASP A 55 32.70 -5.81 -23.75
CA ASP A 55 31.72 -5.00 -24.47
C ASP A 55 31.91 -3.56 -23.95
N HIS A 56 32.73 -2.79 -24.65
CA HIS A 56 32.76 -1.33 -24.50
C HIS A 56 31.53 -0.76 -25.21
N ALA A 57 30.37 -0.85 -24.57
CA ALA A 57 29.27 0.06 -24.80
C ALA A 57 29.25 1.02 -23.60
N LEU A 58 29.60 2.29 -23.84
CA LEU A 58 29.33 3.37 -22.90
C LEU A 58 27.84 3.28 -22.52
N SER A 59 27.53 3.09 -21.23
CA SER A 59 26.17 3.23 -20.74
C SER A 59 25.77 4.70 -20.92
N HIS A 60 25.05 4.98 -22.01
CA HIS A 60 24.62 6.33 -22.36
C HIS A 60 23.48 6.87 -21.50
N HIS A 61 23.08 6.20 -20.40
CA HIS A 61 21.84 6.53 -19.68
C HIS A 61 22.02 7.46 -18.47
N ASP A 62 23.25 7.74 -18.02
CA ASP A 62 23.50 8.60 -16.83
C ASP A 62 24.18 9.95 -17.15
N CYS A 63 24.59 10.18 -18.39
CA CYS A 63 25.34 11.37 -18.72
C CYS A 63 24.39 12.54 -19.03
N LEU A 64 24.43 13.59 -18.21
CA LEU A 64 23.66 14.82 -18.42
C LEU A 64 24.01 15.54 -19.74
N ALA A 65 25.08 15.14 -20.43
CA ALA A 65 25.43 15.65 -21.75
C ALA A 65 25.81 14.53 -22.70
N ILE A 66 25.13 14.44 -23.84
CA ILE A 66 25.69 13.80 -25.02
C ILE A 66 26.70 14.81 -25.59
N VAL A 67 27.98 14.64 -25.26
CA VAL A 67 29.05 15.37 -25.97
C VAL A 67 28.90 15.02 -27.45
N GLU A 68 29.02 16.02 -28.34
CA GLU A 68 28.86 15.85 -29.79
C GLU A 68 29.48 14.53 -30.29
N PRO A 69 28.84 13.83 -31.25
CA PRO A 69 29.10 12.44 -31.55
C PRO A 69 30.57 12.20 -31.85
N GLN A 70 31.00 10.96 -31.54
CA GLN A 70 32.30 10.34 -31.85
C GLN A 70 33.12 11.19 -32.83
N ILE A 71 34.34 11.56 -32.43
CA ILE A 71 35.50 12.07 -33.19
C ILE A 71 35.33 12.22 -34.74
N ALA A 72 34.65 11.28 -35.40
CA ALA A 72 34.00 11.25 -36.71
C ALA A 72 33.03 12.39 -37.15
N GLU A 73 32.24 13.04 -36.29
CA GLU A 73 31.34 14.14 -36.72
C GLU A 73 31.93 15.54 -36.48
N ALA A 74 32.68 15.70 -35.38
CA ALA A 74 33.61 16.83 -35.22
C ALA A 74 34.62 16.91 -36.40
N LEU A 75 34.81 15.78 -37.09
CA LEU A 75 35.67 15.58 -38.25
C LEU A 75 35.28 16.47 -39.44
N ASP A 76 34.01 16.82 -39.67
CA ASP A 76 33.62 17.71 -40.79
C ASP A 76 33.87 19.20 -40.46
N GLU A 77 33.52 19.66 -39.26
CA GLU A 77 33.78 21.05 -38.83
C GLU A 77 35.28 21.31 -38.62
N LEU A 78 36.02 20.31 -38.11
CA LEU A 78 37.47 20.32 -38.00
C LEU A 78 38.15 20.22 -39.37
N SER A 79 37.64 19.42 -40.32
CA SER A 79 38.21 19.34 -41.68
C SER A 79 37.95 20.60 -42.48
N VAL A 80 36.79 21.25 -42.33
CA VAL A 80 36.53 22.59 -42.92
C VAL A 80 37.49 23.64 -42.36
N ARG A 81 37.78 23.62 -41.05
CA ARG A 81 38.79 24.51 -40.45
C ARG A 81 40.21 24.16 -40.90
N LEU A 82 40.55 22.88 -41.02
CA LEU A 82 41.85 22.40 -41.50
C LEU A 82 42.08 22.78 -42.98
N GLU A 83 41.06 22.67 -43.84
CA GLU A 83 41.13 23.05 -45.25
C GLU A 83 41.25 24.57 -45.43
N GLN A 84 40.52 25.36 -44.64
CA GLN A 84 40.61 26.82 -44.66
C GLN A 84 42.00 27.32 -44.23
N THR A 85 42.62 26.72 -43.20
CA THR A 85 43.96 27.10 -42.74
C THR A 85 45.06 26.52 -43.63
N THR A 86 44.91 25.32 -44.18
CA THR A 86 45.87 24.73 -45.15
C THR A 86 45.91 25.56 -46.45
N SER A 87 44.76 26.05 -46.91
CA SER A 87 44.66 27.03 -48.01
C SER A 87 45.39 28.33 -47.67
N LEU A 88 45.27 28.84 -46.45
CA LEU A 88 45.95 30.06 -46.00
C LEU A 88 47.48 29.86 -45.90
N VAL A 89 47.93 28.71 -45.40
CA VAL A 89 49.36 28.33 -45.32
C VAL A 89 49.96 28.12 -46.72
N GLN A 90 49.23 27.50 -47.65
CA GLN A 90 49.64 27.38 -49.06
C GLN A 90 49.65 28.73 -49.79
N GLN A 91 48.67 29.62 -49.55
CA GLN A 91 48.66 30.97 -50.09
C GLN A 91 49.85 31.80 -49.58
N LEU A 92 50.16 31.72 -48.29
CA LEU A 92 51.33 32.38 -47.69
C LEU A 92 52.64 31.82 -48.26
N ALA A 93 52.75 30.50 -48.45
CA ALA A 93 53.90 29.86 -49.09
C ALA A 93 54.06 30.28 -50.57
N SER A 94 52.96 30.44 -51.31
CA SER A 94 52.98 30.90 -52.71
C SER A 94 53.37 32.38 -52.85
N ASN A 95 52.96 33.23 -51.91
CA ASN A 95 53.34 34.65 -51.86
C ASN A 95 54.81 34.86 -51.48
N LEU A 96 55.43 33.89 -50.77
CA LEU A 96 56.86 33.88 -50.46
C LEU A 96 57.73 33.40 -51.64
N GLY A 97 57.16 32.65 -52.59
CA GLY A 97 57.87 32.11 -53.76
C GLY A 97 57.99 33.07 -54.96
N VAL A 98 57.33 34.25 -54.92
CA VAL A 98 57.35 35.23 -56.02
C VAL A 98 57.78 36.60 -55.50
N ARG A 99 59.05 36.75 -55.13
CA ARG A 99 59.74 38.06 -55.05
C ARG A 99 61.24 37.84 -55.02
N ASP A 100 61.86 37.89 -56.20
CA ASP A 100 63.29 38.12 -56.29
C ASP A 100 63.60 39.25 -57.28
N THR A 101 64.64 40.03 -56.91
CA THR A 101 65.33 41.11 -57.64
C THR A 101 64.72 42.53 -57.65
N ASN A 102 65.08 43.37 -56.65
CA ASN A 102 65.95 44.55 -56.83
C ASN A 102 66.00 45.53 -55.62
N LYS A 103 67.24 45.89 -55.23
CA LYS A 103 67.75 47.09 -54.53
C LYS A 103 66.74 48.10 -53.94
N HIS A 104 66.70 48.23 -52.60
CA HIS A 104 67.39 49.28 -51.81
C HIS A 104 66.96 49.25 -50.33
N LYS A 105 67.85 49.79 -49.49
CA LYS A 105 67.87 49.90 -48.03
C LYS A 105 66.52 50.15 -47.30
N SER A 106 66.49 49.57 -46.09
CA SER A 106 65.86 50.00 -44.84
C SER A 106 64.34 49.94 -44.72
N GLU A 107 63.86 48.78 -44.23
CA GLU A 107 62.96 48.65 -43.09
C GLU A 107 63.08 47.21 -42.57
N ILE A 108 63.51 47.04 -41.32
CA ILE A 108 63.45 45.74 -40.65
C ILE A 108 61.98 45.52 -40.30
N VAL A 109 61.26 44.84 -41.18
CA VAL A 109 59.96 44.25 -40.83
C VAL A 109 60.24 42.86 -40.29
N VAL A 110 60.04 42.69 -38.99
CA VAL A 110 60.01 41.37 -38.34
C VAL A 110 58.77 40.65 -38.85
N PHE A 111 58.93 39.69 -39.77
CA PHE A 111 57.87 38.78 -40.17
C PHE A 111 58.02 37.47 -39.40
N ASN A 112 56.93 37.11 -38.73
CA ASN A 112 56.77 36.10 -37.67
C ASN A 112 57.41 34.73 -37.94
N GLU A 113 57.99 34.18 -36.88
CA GLU A 113 58.16 32.74 -36.67
C GLU A 113 56.83 32.02 -36.96
N VAL A 114 56.93 30.87 -37.62
CA VAL A 114 55.80 29.94 -37.80
C VAL A 114 55.17 29.68 -36.42
N ASN A 115 53.86 29.87 -36.27
CA ASN A 115 53.18 29.74 -34.98
C ASN A 115 53.22 28.28 -34.51
N GLN A 116 54.27 27.92 -33.76
CA GLN A 116 54.54 26.56 -33.28
C GLN A 116 53.40 26.01 -32.42
N ALA A 117 52.66 26.87 -31.70
CA ALA A 117 51.49 26.48 -30.92
C ALA A 117 50.35 25.96 -31.82
N GLU A 118 50.15 26.60 -32.98
CA GLU A 118 49.12 26.20 -33.96
C GLU A 118 49.45 24.83 -34.58
N ILE A 119 50.73 24.57 -34.86
CA ILE A 119 51.18 23.26 -35.37
C ILE A 119 50.90 22.16 -34.35
N LEU A 120 51.27 22.39 -33.08
CA LEU A 120 51.01 21.43 -32.00
C LEU A 120 49.52 21.19 -31.80
N PHE A 121 48.70 22.23 -31.89
CA PHE A 121 47.25 22.10 -31.85
C PHE A 121 46.71 21.24 -33.00
N HIS A 122 47.16 21.47 -34.23
CA HIS A 122 46.77 20.64 -35.37
C HIS A 122 47.20 19.19 -35.22
N GLN A 123 48.41 18.93 -34.72
CA GLN A 123 48.84 17.57 -34.39
C GLN A 123 47.96 16.96 -33.30
N GLY A 124 47.57 17.73 -32.28
CA GLY A 124 46.64 17.28 -31.24
C GLY A 124 45.28 16.89 -31.80
N LEU A 125 44.76 17.64 -32.78
CA LEU A 125 43.52 17.30 -33.50
C LEU A 125 43.64 16.00 -34.27
N GLU A 126 44.77 15.76 -34.96
CA GLU A 126 45.02 14.51 -35.68
C GLU A 126 45.16 13.31 -34.73
N GLU A 127 45.84 13.46 -33.60
CA GLU A 127 45.89 12.40 -32.57
C GLU A 127 44.53 12.16 -31.92
N THR A 128 43.71 13.21 -31.77
CA THR A 128 42.31 13.07 -31.35
C THR A 128 41.55 12.25 -32.40
N LYS A 129 41.68 12.56 -33.69
CA LYS A 129 41.11 11.76 -34.79
C LYS A 129 41.54 10.30 -34.76
N ALA A 130 42.79 10.04 -34.41
CA ALA A 130 43.33 8.69 -34.31
C ALA A 130 42.89 7.93 -33.05
N GLY A 131 42.15 8.56 -32.12
CA GLY A 131 41.76 7.98 -30.84
C GLY A 131 42.88 7.96 -29.79
N ASN A 132 44.02 8.60 -30.07
CA ASN A 132 45.19 8.64 -29.20
C ASN A 132 45.06 9.77 -28.15
N LEU A 133 44.11 9.61 -27.22
CA LEU A 133 43.71 10.65 -26.27
C LEU A 133 44.87 11.21 -25.42
N LEU A 134 45.79 10.36 -24.97
CA LEU A 134 46.95 10.80 -24.17
C LEU A 134 47.96 11.62 -25.00
N ALA A 135 48.16 11.25 -26.27
CA ALA A 135 49.03 12.00 -27.17
C ALA A 135 48.41 13.36 -27.52
N ALA A 136 47.11 13.38 -27.82
CA ALA A 136 46.34 14.60 -28.02
C ALA A 136 46.43 15.54 -26.80
N LEU A 137 46.24 15.00 -25.59
CA LEU A 137 46.35 15.78 -24.35
C LEU A 137 47.75 16.41 -24.19
N ALA A 138 48.81 15.66 -24.45
CA ALA A 138 50.18 16.15 -24.37
C ALA A 138 50.43 17.29 -25.37
N LEU A 139 49.91 17.16 -26.60
CA LEU A 139 50.03 18.15 -27.66
C LEU A 139 49.25 19.43 -27.36
N TYR A 140 48.01 19.33 -26.87
CA TYR A 140 47.24 20.51 -26.41
C TYR A 140 47.92 21.20 -25.23
N THR A 141 48.46 20.44 -24.27
CA THR A 141 49.22 20.99 -23.14
C THR A 141 50.47 21.72 -23.62
N ALA A 142 51.17 21.19 -24.62
CA ALA A 142 52.32 21.84 -25.22
C ALA A 142 51.95 23.11 -25.99
N ALA A 143 50.83 23.11 -26.73
CA ALA A 143 50.30 24.30 -27.40
C ALA A 143 49.96 25.41 -26.39
N ILE A 144 49.27 25.08 -25.29
CA ILE A 144 48.93 26.01 -24.20
C ILE A 144 50.17 26.61 -23.55
N LYS A 145 51.25 25.84 -23.38
CA LYS A 145 52.52 26.36 -22.83
C LYS A 145 53.19 27.39 -23.72
N LEU A 146 52.97 27.33 -25.03
CA LEU A 146 53.53 28.27 -26.00
C LEU A 146 52.63 29.51 -26.20
N ASP A 147 51.32 29.31 -26.16
CA ASP A 147 50.31 30.36 -26.26
C ASP A 147 49.07 29.96 -25.46
N ASP A 148 48.86 30.60 -24.31
CA ASP A 148 47.74 30.34 -23.41
C ASP A 148 46.52 31.21 -23.71
N GLN A 149 46.60 32.12 -24.69
CA GLN A 149 45.53 33.09 -25.02
C GLN A 149 44.53 32.57 -26.04
N ALA A 150 44.76 31.40 -26.64
CA ALA A 150 43.84 30.79 -27.59
C ALA A 150 42.86 29.83 -26.91
N TYR A 151 41.59 30.26 -26.78
CA TYR A 151 40.52 29.47 -26.14
C TYR A 151 40.35 28.05 -26.72
N LYS A 152 40.64 27.85 -28.02
CA LYS A 152 40.50 26.57 -28.72
C LYS A 152 41.41 25.49 -28.15
N TYR A 153 42.58 25.83 -27.60
CA TYR A 153 43.48 24.85 -27.00
C TYR A 153 42.88 24.33 -25.69
N TRP A 154 42.44 25.24 -24.83
CA TRP A 154 41.77 24.93 -23.56
C TRP A 154 40.46 24.13 -23.77
N TYR A 155 39.63 24.53 -24.73
CA TYR A 155 38.39 23.82 -25.05
C TYR A 155 38.63 22.37 -25.48
N ASN A 156 39.58 22.14 -26.40
CA ASN A 156 39.91 20.78 -26.86
C ASN A 156 40.65 19.97 -25.78
N GLN A 157 41.46 20.61 -24.95
CA GLN A 157 42.03 19.96 -23.77
C GLN A 157 40.93 19.48 -22.81
N GLY A 158 39.92 20.30 -22.55
CA GLY A 158 38.75 19.95 -21.73
C GLY A 158 37.96 18.76 -22.28
N LEU A 159 37.74 18.72 -23.60
CA LEU A 159 37.12 17.57 -24.28
C LEU A 159 37.91 16.27 -24.06
N ILE A 160 39.23 16.30 -24.25
CA ILE A 160 40.07 15.11 -24.04
C ILE A 160 40.12 14.68 -22.57
N LEU A 161 40.21 15.64 -21.65
CA LEU A 161 40.22 15.36 -20.22
C LEU A 161 38.90 14.70 -19.77
N PHE A 162 37.76 15.10 -20.35
CA PHE A 162 36.48 14.43 -20.14
C PHE A 162 36.52 12.98 -20.60
N TYR A 163 36.94 12.69 -21.83
CA TYR A 163 37.05 11.30 -22.33
C TYR A 163 38.04 10.44 -21.51
N LEU A 164 39.03 11.07 -20.88
CA LEU A 164 39.97 10.42 -19.96
C LEU A 164 39.44 10.29 -18.53
N GLN A 165 38.18 10.66 -18.25
CA GLN A 165 37.55 10.65 -16.92
C GLN A 165 38.28 11.54 -15.89
N ARG A 166 38.95 12.60 -16.36
CA ARG A 166 39.64 13.61 -15.53
C ARG A 166 38.73 14.83 -15.35
N LEU A 167 37.56 14.60 -14.77
CA LEU A 167 36.43 15.55 -14.72
C LEU A 167 36.78 16.93 -14.10
N PRO A 168 37.48 17.03 -12.96
CA PRO A 168 37.82 18.35 -12.39
C PRO A 168 38.78 19.15 -13.28
N GLU A 169 39.70 18.47 -13.95
CA GLU A 169 40.64 19.12 -14.87
C GLU A 169 39.94 19.57 -16.16
N ALA A 170 38.97 18.79 -16.63
CA ALA A 170 38.13 19.17 -17.77
C ALA A 170 37.33 20.45 -17.47
N ILE A 171 36.73 20.57 -16.28
CA ILE A 171 36.06 21.80 -15.83
C ILE A 171 37.05 22.97 -15.81
N ALA A 172 38.24 22.81 -15.23
CA ALA A 172 39.24 23.88 -15.18
C ALA A 172 39.68 24.34 -16.58
N ALA A 173 39.83 23.41 -17.53
CA ALA A 173 40.13 23.73 -18.92
C ALA A 173 38.96 24.47 -19.61
N TYR A 174 37.71 24.07 -19.36
CA TYR A 174 36.55 24.80 -19.86
C TYR A 174 36.41 26.19 -19.23
N ASP A 175 36.66 26.35 -17.92
CA ASP A 175 36.66 27.66 -17.26
C ASP A 175 37.68 28.60 -17.91
N LYS A 176 38.88 28.10 -18.24
CA LYS A 176 39.89 28.87 -18.98
C LYS A 176 39.46 29.21 -20.40
N ALA A 177 38.84 28.28 -21.11
CA ALA A 177 38.28 28.55 -22.43
C ALA A 177 37.19 29.63 -22.38
N LEU A 178 36.35 29.62 -21.35
CA LEU A 178 35.24 30.55 -21.13
C LEU A 178 35.71 31.94 -20.64
N GLU A 179 36.82 32.01 -19.91
CA GLU A 179 37.50 33.28 -19.55
C GLU A 179 37.96 34.01 -20.83
N LEU A 180 38.53 33.28 -21.78
CA LEU A 180 39.02 33.81 -23.05
C LEU A 180 37.90 34.06 -24.06
N LYS A 181 36.85 33.24 -24.04
CA LYS A 181 35.71 33.31 -24.94
C LYS A 181 34.38 33.01 -24.22
N PRO A 182 33.75 34.02 -23.60
CA PRO A 182 32.52 33.83 -22.82
C PRO A 182 31.29 33.38 -23.62
N ASP A 183 31.25 33.62 -24.94
CA ASP A 183 30.16 33.29 -25.85
C ASP A 183 30.29 31.88 -26.47
N LEU A 184 31.13 31.01 -25.91
CA LEU A 184 31.30 29.63 -26.36
C LEU A 184 30.26 28.70 -25.72
N TYR A 185 29.04 28.66 -26.29
CA TYR A 185 27.94 27.84 -25.75
C TYR A 185 28.30 26.35 -25.56
N LYS A 186 29.10 25.75 -26.47
CA LYS A 186 29.54 24.35 -26.35
C LYS A 186 30.36 24.10 -25.08
N ALA A 187 31.19 25.06 -24.66
CA ALA A 187 31.97 24.94 -23.43
C ALA A 187 31.09 25.07 -22.19
N TRP A 188 30.10 25.99 -22.20
CA TRP A 188 29.08 26.07 -21.15
C TRP A 188 28.25 24.79 -21.04
N TYR A 189 27.82 24.22 -22.17
CA TYR A 189 27.07 22.96 -22.20
C TYR A 189 27.90 21.79 -21.63
N ASN A 190 29.12 21.56 -22.13
CA ASN A 190 29.98 20.47 -21.68
C ASN A 190 30.36 20.62 -20.20
N ARG A 191 30.65 21.84 -19.75
CA ARG A 191 30.89 22.14 -18.33
C ARG A 191 29.67 21.79 -17.48
N GLY A 192 28.47 22.13 -17.95
CA GLY A 192 27.21 21.80 -17.27
C GLY A 192 26.99 20.29 -17.14
N GLY A 193 27.27 19.53 -18.20
CA GLY A 193 27.20 18.06 -18.17
C GLY A 193 28.10 17.45 -17.10
N ILE A 194 29.37 17.86 -17.05
CA ILE A 194 30.34 17.35 -16.08
C ILE A 194 29.98 17.75 -14.64
N LEU A 195 29.51 18.98 -14.42
CA LEU A 195 29.03 19.39 -13.10
C LEU A 195 27.86 18.52 -12.64
N GLY A 196 26.98 18.18 -13.56
CA GLY A 196 25.88 17.25 -13.33
C GLY A 196 26.33 15.84 -12.95
N GLU A 197 27.31 15.27 -13.65
CA GLU A 197 27.91 13.97 -13.30
C GLU A 197 28.56 13.98 -11.91
N LEU A 198 29.12 15.13 -11.49
CA LEU A 198 29.69 15.32 -10.15
C LEU A 198 28.65 15.63 -9.07
N GLY A 199 27.36 15.68 -9.41
CA GLY A 199 26.25 16.00 -8.49
C GLY A 199 26.06 17.49 -8.19
N ASP A 200 26.83 18.39 -8.81
CA ASP A 200 26.60 19.84 -8.73
C ASP A 200 25.53 20.28 -9.74
N PHE A 201 24.28 19.90 -9.45
CA PHE A 201 23.15 20.21 -10.32
C PHE A 201 22.85 21.71 -10.41
N ASN A 202 23.15 22.49 -9.36
CA ASN A 202 23.01 23.96 -9.41
C ASN A 202 24.01 24.57 -10.39
N GLY A 203 25.28 24.17 -10.31
CA GLY A 203 26.30 24.57 -11.27
C GLY A 203 25.99 24.12 -12.70
N ALA A 204 25.40 22.92 -12.86
CA ALA A 204 24.94 22.41 -14.14
C ALA A 204 23.85 23.30 -14.76
N VAL A 205 22.79 23.61 -14.01
CA VAL A 205 21.69 24.49 -14.46
C VAL A 205 22.21 25.86 -14.89
N ILE A 206 23.08 26.49 -14.09
CA ILE A 206 23.68 27.80 -14.44
C ILE A 206 24.45 27.71 -15.77
N SER A 207 25.21 26.62 -15.97
CA SER A 207 26.00 26.43 -17.18
C SER A 207 25.11 26.21 -18.40
N PHE A 208 24.05 25.40 -18.29
CA PHE A 208 23.08 25.22 -19.37
C PHE A 208 22.31 26.50 -19.69
N GLU A 209 21.93 27.30 -18.69
CA GLU A 209 21.31 28.61 -18.91
C GLU A 209 22.21 29.57 -19.70
N LYS A 210 23.51 29.59 -19.41
CA LYS A 210 24.47 30.37 -20.20
C LYS A 210 24.54 29.87 -21.65
N ALA A 211 24.57 28.55 -21.85
CA ALA A 211 24.53 27.97 -23.20
C ALA A 211 23.26 28.37 -23.96
N ILE A 212 22.09 28.32 -23.31
CA ILE A 212 20.78 28.70 -23.88
C ILE A 212 20.71 30.20 -24.21
N ILE A 213 21.22 31.07 -23.33
CA ILE A 213 21.25 32.53 -23.59
C ILE A 213 22.07 32.84 -24.84
N ILE A 214 23.18 32.13 -25.05
CA ILE A 214 24.06 32.32 -26.22
C ILE A 214 23.46 31.69 -27.48
N LYS A 215 22.90 30.48 -27.35
CA LYS A 215 22.32 29.70 -28.44
C LYS A 215 20.98 29.10 -27.99
N SER A 216 19.91 29.85 -28.20
CA SER A 216 18.56 29.50 -27.70
C SER A 216 17.93 28.29 -28.41
N ASP A 217 18.38 27.99 -29.63
CA ASP A 217 17.92 26.87 -30.46
C ASP A 217 18.73 25.58 -30.24
N TYR A 218 19.58 25.52 -29.20
CA TYR A 218 20.34 24.32 -28.86
C TYR A 218 19.53 23.39 -27.94
N GLN A 219 18.76 22.49 -28.56
CA GLN A 219 17.88 21.54 -27.87
C GLN A 219 18.56 20.76 -26.72
N PRO A 220 19.79 20.22 -26.87
CA PRO A 220 20.40 19.42 -25.79
C PRO A 220 20.57 20.21 -24.49
N ALA A 221 20.88 21.51 -24.54
CA ALA A 221 20.99 22.31 -23.31
C ALA A 221 19.66 22.48 -22.58
N TRP A 222 18.54 22.56 -23.30
CA TRP A 222 17.20 22.60 -22.68
C TRP A 222 16.85 21.26 -22.02
N ALA A 223 17.10 20.13 -22.69
CA ALA A 223 16.88 18.81 -22.13
C ALA A 223 17.75 18.54 -20.88
N SER A 224 19.06 18.80 -20.97
CA SER A 224 19.99 18.64 -19.85
C SER A 224 19.68 19.58 -18.68
N LYS A 225 19.21 20.80 -18.95
CA LYS A 225 18.70 21.70 -17.91
C LYS A 225 17.48 21.08 -17.22
N GLY A 226 16.54 20.51 -17.98
CA GLY A 226 15.37 19.82 -17.44
C GLY A 226 15.76 18.70 -16.48
N LEU A 227 16.72 17.86 -16.86
CA LEU A 227 17.17 16.75 -16.03
C LEU A 227 17.87 17.22 -14.76
N ALA A 228 18.74 18.23 -14.84
CA ALA A 228 19.38 18.81 -13.66
C ALA A 228 18.36 19.47 -12.70
N LEU A 229 17.34 20.15 -13.23
CA LEU A 229 16.24 20.72 -12.44
C LEU A 229 15.40 19.63 -11.75
N LEU A 230 15.13 18.52 -12.44
CA LEU A 230 14.41 17.38 -11.88
C LEU A 230 15.19 16.76 -10.70
N LYS A 231 16.52 16.58 -10.84
CA LYS A 231 17.40 16.12 -9.74
C LYS A 231 17.46 17.10 -8.56
N LEU A 232 17.20 18.39 -8.78
CA LEU A 232 17.06 19.41 -7.72
C LEU A 232 15.65 19.45 -7.09
N GLY A 233 14.69 18.67 -7.59
CA GLY A 233 13.29 18.71 -7.17
C GLY A 233 12.51 19.93 -7.70
N LEU A 234 13.09 20.69 -8.65
CA LEU A 234 12.44 21.83 -9.31
C LEU A 234 11.60 21.33 -10.50
N VAL A 235 10.55 20.56 -10.18
CA VAL A 235 9.79 19.76 -11.14
C VAL A 235 9.06 20.61 -12.17
N SER A 236 8.49 21.76 -11.77
CA SER A 236 7.75 22.64 -12.68
C SER A 236 8.67 23.26 -13.74
N GLU A 237 9.84 23.71 -13.33
CA GLU A 237 10.86 24.29 -14.22
C GLU A 237 11.49 23.21 -15.12
N ALA A 238 11.60 21.97 -14.63
CA ALA A 238 12.04 20.84 -15.44
C ALA A 238 11.09 20.57 -16.60
N ILE A 239 9.77 20.51 -16.33
CA ILE A 239 8.73 20.33 -17.36
C ILE A 239 8.80 21.43 -18.41
N ILE A 240 8.90 22.70 -17.99
CA ILE A 240 9.05 23.84 -18.91
C ILE A 240 10.29 23.68 -19.79
N SER A 241 11.41 23.23 -19.22
CA SER A 241 12.66 23.04 -19.98
C SER A 241 12.52 21.93 -21.02
N TYR A 242 11.85 20.82 -20.68
CA TYR A 242 11.54 19.76 -21.65
C TYR A 242 10.55 20.22 -22.73
N ASP A 243 9.51 20.98 -22.38
CA ASP A 243 8.58 21.55 -23.38
C ASP A 243 9.32 22.44 -24.39
N GLN A 244 10.27 23.25 -23.93
CA GLN A 244 11.13 24.04 -24.83
C GLN A 244 11.98 23.15 -25.73
N ALA A 245 12.62 22.11 -25.17
CA ALA A 245 13.41 21.16 -25.95
C ALA A 245 12.58 20.45 -27.04
N LEU A 246 11.36 20.02 -26.71
CA LEU A 246 10.43 19.37 -27.65
C LEU A 246 9.88 20.33 -28.71
N SER A 247 9.76 21.63 -28.40
CA SER A 247 9.36 22.64 -29.38
C SER A 247 10.41 22.88 -30.46
N LEU A 248 11.70 22.62 -30.15
CA LEU A 248 12.81 22.72 -31.09
C LEU A 248 12.90 21.47 -31.98
N ASN A 249 12.74 20.28 -31.40
CA ASN A 249 12.63 19.02 -32.11
C ASN A 249 11.80 18.01 -31.29
N GLY A 250 10.69 17.55 -31.86
CA GLY A 250 9.74 16.66 -31.18
C GLY A 250 9.98 15.16 -31.41
N GLU A 251 11.07 14.78 -32.08
CA GLU A 251 11.35 13.38 -32.47
C GLU A 251 12.36 12.68 -31.53
N ASP A 252 12.72 13.29 -30.40
CA ASP A 252 13.61 12.67 -29.41
C ASP A 252 12.80 11.92 -28.33
N PRO A 253 12.86 10.58 -28.27
CA PRO A 253 12.11 9.79 -27.30
C PRO A 253 12.59 9.98 -25.86
N GLU A 254 13.86 10.32 -25.64
CA GLU A 254 14.44 10.50 -24.30
C GLU A 254 13.87 11.74 -23.62
N ILE A 255 13.68 12.82 -24.38
CA ILE A 255 13.07 14.06 -23.87
C ILE A 255 11.59 13.83 -23.50
N TRP A 256 10.86 13.09 -24.33
CA TRP A 256 9.48 12.69 -24.02
C TRP A 256 9.39 11.81 -22.77
N TYR A 257 10.33 10.87 -22.60
CA TYR A 257 10.42 10.03 -21.41
C TYR A 257 10.65 10.85 -20.14
N TYR A 258 11.69 11.67 -20.08
CA TYR A 258 11.99 12.46 -18.88
C TYR A 258 10.95 13.54 -18.57
N ARG A 259 10.27 14.08 -19.60
CA ARG A 259 9.07 14.90 -19.40
C ARG A 259 7.96 14.10 -18.71
N GLY A 260 7.73 12.86 -19.15
CA GLY A 260 6.78 11.93 -18.53
C GLY A 260 7.13 11.65 -17.07
N VAL A 261 8.41 11.40 -16.77
CA VAL A 261 8.90 11.21 -15.39
C VAL A 261 8.62 12.45 -14.53
N ALA A 262 8.97 13.65 -15.01
CA ALA A 262 8.72 14.88 -14.28
C ALA A 262 7.22 15.11 -14.02
N LEU A 263 6.36 14.81 -15.00
CA LEU A 263 4.91 14.89 -14.84
C LEU A 263 4.38 13.88 -13.82
N ALA A 264 4.88 12.65 -13.84
CA ALA A 264 4.52 11.60 -12.88
C ALA A 264 4.91 12.00 -11.45
N VAL A 265 6.11 12.57 -11.25
CA VAL A 265 6.55 13.10 -9.94
C VAL A 265 5.65 14.24 -9.45
N SER A 266 5.09 15.04 -10.36
CA SER A 266 4.09 16.07 -10.03
C SER A 266 2.65 15.57 -9.96
N GLU A 267 2.43 14.25 -10.00
CA GLU A 267 1.12 13.58 -10.00
C GLU A 267 0.19 13.95 -11.19
N GLN A 268 0.75 14.53 -12.25
CA GLN A 268 0.05 14.82 -13.52
C GLN A 268 0.03 13.57 -14.41
N TYR A 269 -0.68 12.54 -13.94
CA TYR A 269 -0.59 11.18 -14.49
C TYR A 269 -1.09 11.05 -15.94
N ALA A 270 -2.13 11.79 -16.34
CA ALA A 270 -2.66 11.72 -17.70
C ALA A 270 -1.66 12.28 -18.73
N GLU A 271 -1.03 13.41 -18.41
CA GLU A 271 0.00 14.05 -19.22
C GLU A 271 1.30 13.23 -19.22
N ALA A 272 1.63 12.57 -18.12
CA ALA A 272 2.74 11.63 -18.04
C ALA A 272 2.55 10.46 -19.02
N ILE A 273 1.39 9.79 -18.98
CA ILE A 273 1.04 8.71 -19.92
C ILE A 273 1.12 9.20 -21.37
N SER A 274 0.57 10.40 -21.67
CA SER A 274 0.66 10.96 -23.02
C SER A 274 2.12 11.18 -23.47
N SER A 275 3.02 11.53 -22.56
CA SER A 275 4.45 11.73 -22.87
C SER A 275 5.14 10.39 -23.10
N TYR A 276 4.85 9.38 -22.27
CA TYR A 276 5.33 8.02 -22.46
C TYR A 276 4.84 7.39 -23.77
N ASP A 277 3.55 7.57 -24.11
CA ASP A 277 2.99 7.10 -25.38
C ASP A 277 3.72 7.73 -26.59
N LYS A 278 4.14 8.99 -26.50
CA LYS A 278 4.96 9.65 -27.52
C LYS A 278 6.35 9.03 -27.61
N ALA A 279 7.05 8.86 -26.49
CA ALA A 279 8.36 8.21 -26.45
C ALA A 279 8.31 6.80 -27.06
N ILE A 280 7.32 5.99 -26.69
CA ILE A 280 7.09 4.64 -27.21
C ILE A 280 6.76 4.64 -28.71
N SER A 281 6.02 5.63 -29.20
CA SER A 281 5.68 5.73 -30.63
C SER A 281 6.92 6.00 -31.51
N ILE A 282 7.93 6.66 -30.94
CA ILE A 282 9.20 6.97 -31.60
C ILE A 282 10.18 5.79 -31.44
N LYS A 283 10.30 5.25 -30.23
CA LYS A 283 11.19 4.13 -29.88
C LYS A 283 10.40 3.02 -29.15
N PRO A 284 9.81 2.06 -29.88
CA PRO A 284 8.95 1.02 -29.29
C PRO A 284 9.66 0.03 -28.36
N ASP A 285 10.98 -0.13 -28.50
CA ASP A 285 11.84 -1.00 -27.68
C ASP A 285 12.42 -0.31 -26.44
N TYR A 286 11.93 0.89 -26.09
CA TYR A 286 12.37 1.63 -24.90
C TYR A 286 11.71 1.07 -23.63
N TYR A 287 12.28 0.01 -23.05
CA TYR A 287 11.65 -0.76 -21.97
C TYR A 287 11.43 0.06 -20.69
N GLU A 288 12.30 1.01 -20.36
CA GLU A 288 12.20 1.89 -19.20
C GLU A 288 10.89 2.69 -19.22
N VAL A 289 10.53 3.22 -20.40
CA VAL A 289 9.27 3.93 -20.60
C VAL A 289 8.06 3.03 -20.34
N TRP A 290 8.12 1.78 -20.78
CA TRP A 290 7.07 0.79 -20.54
C TRP A 290 6.93 0.45 -19.05
N ILE A 291 8.03 0.38 -18.30
CA ILE A 291 8.01 0.15 -16.85
C ILE A 291 7.31 1.31 -16.14
N ASP A 292 7.76 2.54 -16.38
CA ASP A 292 7.27 3.74 -15.69
C ASP A 292 5.83 4.07 -16.05
N ARG A 293 5.45 3.85 -17.31
CA ARG A 293 4.05 3.92 -17.73
C ARG A 293 3.19 2.91 -16.96
N GLY A 294 3.68 1.70 -16.74
CA GLY A 294 3.00 0.70 -15.92
C GLY A 294 2.80 1.15 -14.47
N VAL A 295 3.81 1.77 -13.86
CA VAL A 295 3.72 2.35 -12.50
C VAL A 295 2.64 3.44 -12.43
N VAL A 296 2.63 4.38 -13.38
CA VAL A 296 1.63 5.45 -13.41
C VAL A 296 0.21 4.89 -13.60
N LEU A 297 0.02 3.91 -14.48
CA LEU A 297 -1.27 3.24 -14.68
C LEU A 297 -1.75 2.49 -13.44
N PHE A 298 -0.82 1.86 -12.71
CA PHE A 298 -1.13 1.22 -11.44
C PHE A 298 -1.66 2.22 -10.41
N ASN A 299 -1.02 3.39 -10.28
CA ASN A 299 -1.45 4.46 -9.38
C ASN A 299 -2.85 5.01 -9.74
N LEU A 300 -3.20 4.98 -11.02
CA LEU A 300 -4.55 5.29 -11.51
C LEU A 300 -5.56 4.14 -11.34
N LYS A 301 -5.15 3.02 -10.74
CA LYS A 301 -5.91 1.78 -10.59
C LYS A 301 -6.33 1.13 -11.92
N GLN A 302 -5.61 1.44 -13.00
CA GLN A 302 -5.75 0.84 -14.33
C GLN A 302 -4.86 -0.39 -14.43
N TRP A 303 -5.18 -1.41 -13.63
CA TRP A 303 -4.29 -2.56 -13.40
C TRP A 303 -4.06 -3.41 -14.65
N SER A 304 -5.07 -3.53 -15.52
CA SER A 304 -4.96 -4.31 -16.77
C SER A 304 -3.97 -3.67 -17.75
N GLU A 305 -4.02 -2.35 -17.87
CA GLU A 305 -3.12 -1.55 -18.72
C GLU A 305 -1.71 -1.48 -18.14
N ALA A 306 -1.58 -1.46 -16.80
CA ALA A 306 -0.30 -1.56 -16.12
C ALA A 306 0.40 -2.89 -16.44
N ILE A 307 -0.32 -4.02 -16.31
CA ILE A 307 0.18 -5.36 -16.68
C ILE A 307 0.60 -5.40 -18.15
N ALA A 308 -0.21 -4.86 -19.07
CA ALA A 308 0.12 -4.83 -20.48
C ALA A 308 1.42 -4.03 -20.76
N SER A 309 1.67 -2.97 -20.00
CA SER A 309 2.90 -2.17 -20.11
C SER A 309 4.11 -2.95 -19.60
N TRP A 310 4.02 -3.62 -18.44
CA TRP A 310 5.10 -4.47 -17.95
C TRP A 310 5.32 -5.71 -18.81
N ASP A 311 4.28 -6.32 -19.39
CA ASP A 311 4.42 -7.42 -20.36
C ASP A 311 5.25 -6.98 -21.58
N ARG A 312 5.09 -5.73 -22.05
CA ARG A 312 5.90 -5.17 -23.12
C ARG A 312 7.36 -4.96 -22.69
N ALA A 313 7.59 -4.39 -21.51
CA ALA A 313 8.94 -4.25 -20.96
C ALA A 313 9.63 -5.61 -20.83
N LEU A 314 8.94 -6.62 -20.29
CA LEU A 314 9.45 -7.98 -20.07
C LEU A 314 9.68 -8.76 -21.38
N ALA A 315 8.93 -8.46 -22.44
CA ALA A 315 9.18 -9.03 -23.76
C ALA A 315 10.45 -8.47 -24.41
N ILE A 316 10.84 -7.24 -24.06
CA ILE A 316 12.09 -6.60 -24.52
C ILE A 316 13.25 -7.04 -23.62
N GLN A 317 13.09 -6.96 -22.30
CA GLN A 317 14.10 -7.30 -21.30
C GLN A 317 13.51 -8.23 -20.21
N PRO A 318 13.72 -9.56 -20.32
CA PRO A 318 13.08 -10.53 -19.42
C PRO A 318 13.60 -10.55 -17.98
N GLU A 319 14.80 -10.02 -17.72
CA GLU A 319 15.50 -10.09 -16.43
C GLU A 319 15.12 -8.93 -15.46
N LEU A 320 14.02 -8.22 -15.73
CA LEU A 320 13.54 -7.12 -14.89
C LEU A 320 12.72 -7.65 -13.70
N TYR A 321 13.38 -8.03 -12.61
CA TYR A 321 12.69 -8.59 -11.43
C TYR A 321 11.61 -7.65 -10.85
N LEU A 322 11.83 -6.32 -10.89
CA LEU A 322 10.86 -5.33 -10.42
C LEU A 322 9.60 -5.30 -11.29
N ALA A 323 9.73 -5.44 -12.62
CA ALA A 323 8.59 -5.51 -13.52
C ALA A 323 7.78 -6.80 -13.28
N TRP A 324 8.43 -7.95 -13.06
CA TRP A 324 7.76 -9.18 -12.65
C TRP A 324 7.03 -9.06 -11.31
N TYR A 325 7.66 -8.42 -10.32
CA TYR A 325 7.06 -8.19 -9.01
C TYR A 325 5.83 -7.26 -9.12
N ASN A 326 5.97 -6.09 -9.74
CA ASN A 326 4.89 -5.12 -9.88
C ASN A 326 3.71 -5.69 -10.69
N ARG A 327 4.01 -6.49 -11.73
CA ARG A 327 3.01 -7.26 -12.47
C ARG A 327 2.24 -8.22 -11.57
N GLY A 328 2.92 -8.92 -10.66
CA GLY A 328 2.28 -9.80 -9.66
C GLY A 328 1.31 -9.05 -8.76
N VAL A 329 1.72 -7.87 -8.27
CA VAL A 329 0.88 -7.00 -7.42
C VAL A 329 -0.38 -6.54 -8.17
N ALA A 330 -0.26 -6.15 -9.43
CA ALA A 330 -1.42 -5.77 -10.23
C ALA A 330 -2.37 -6.95 -10.53
N LEU A 331 -1.83 -8.15 -10.77
CA LEU A 331 -2.63 -9.35 -10.98
C LEU A 331 -3.41 -9.73 -9.73
N GLU A 332 -2.81 -9.57 -8.55
CA GLU A 332 -3.48 -9.78 -7.26
C GLU A 332 -4.65 -8.82 -7.06
N ASN A 333 -4.47 -7.53 -7.39
CA ASN A 333 -5.56 -6.55 -7.35
C ASN A 333 -6.71 -6.92 -8.30
N LEU A 334 -6.43 -7.53 -9.46
CA LEU A 334 -7.45 -8.08 -10.37
C LEU A 334 -8.06 -9.42 -9.90
N GLY A 335 -7.61 -9.99 -8.78
CA GLY A 335 -8.06 -11.29 -8.29
C GLY A 335 -7.45 -12.50 -9.03
N MET A 336 -6.43 -12.29 -9.86
CA MET A 336 -5.73 -13.31 -10.63
C MET A 336 -4.57 -13.93 -9.84
N GLY A 337 -4.92 -14.64 -8.76
CA GLY A 337 -3.94 -15.10 -7.76
C GLY A 337 -2.89 -16.11 -8.26
N GLU A 338 -3.23 -16.99 -9.21
CA GLU A 338 -2.27 -17.96 -9.75
C GLU A 338 -1.21 -17.29 -10.63
N GLU A 339 -1.64 -16.37 -11.48
CA GLU A 339 -0.77 -15.58 -12.35
C GLU A 339 0.11 -14.64 -11.53
N ALA A 340 -0.41 -14.09 -10.43
CA ALA A 340 0.37 -13.30 -9.47
C ALA A 340 1.50 -14.13 -8.86
N ILE A 341 1.20 -15.33 -8.35
CA ILE A 341 2.21 -16.28 -7.82
C ILE A 341 3.26 -16.62 -8.87
N GLY A 342 2.85 -16.84 -10.13
CA GLY A 342 3.76 -17.08 -11.24
C GLY A 342 4.72 -15.91 -11.49
N SER A 343 4.22 -14.68 -11.41
CA SER A 343 5.00 -13.45 -11.59
C SER A 343 6.00 -13.25 -10.43
N TYR A 344 5.55 -13.42 -9.19
CA TYR A 344 6.45 -13.38 -8.03
C TYR A 344 7.54 -14.47 -8.10
N GLN A 345 7.21 -15.66 -8.61
CA GLN A 345 8.20 -16.71 -8.81
C GLN A 345 9.27 -16.31 -9.83
N GLN A 346 8.92 -15.61 -10.92
CA GLN A 346 9.93 -15.10 -11.86
C GLN A 346 10.83 -14.05 -11.20
N ALA A 347 10.25 -13.11 -10.44
CA ALA A 347 11.01 -12.12 -9.68
C ALA A 347 12.02 -12.79 -8.72
N ILE A 348 11.58 -13.84 -7.99
CA ILE A 348 12.44 -14.64 -7.09
C ILE A 348 13.53 -15.38 -7.86
N THR A 349 13.23 -15.93 -9.03
CA THR A 349 14.22 -16.65 -9.86
C THR A 349 15.33 -15.72 -10.32
N ILE A 350 15.01 -14.47 -10.66
CA ILE A 350 15.98 -13.46 -11.09
C ILE A 350 16.73 -12.87 -9.89
N LYS A 351 16.01 -12.52 -8.82
CA LYS A 351 16.57 -11.90 -7.61
C LYS A 351 16.10 -12.64 -6.34
N PRO A 352 16.81 -13.71 -5.93
CA PRO A 352 16.38 -14.56 -4.80
C PRO A 352 16.40 -13.87 -3.43
N ASP A 353 17.18 -12.81 -3.25
CA ASP A 353 17.31 -12.01 -2.02
C ASP A 353 16.27 -10.88 -1.92
N PHE A 354 15.33 -10.78 -2.87
CA PHE A 354 14.24 -9.81 -2.81
C PHE A 354 13.07 -10.34 -1.97
N HIS A 355 13.14 -10.13 -0.65
CA HIS A 355 12.13 -10.60 0.31
C HIS A 355 10.67 -10.21 0.02
N PRO A 356 10.33 -9.04 -0.57
CA PRO A 356 8.93 -8.68 -0.85
C PRO A 356 8.25 -9.66 -1.81
N ALA A 357 8.98 -10.20 -2.80
CA ALA A 357 8.42 -11.20 -3.71
C ALA A 357 8.12 -12.54 -3.00
N TRP A 358 8.96 -12.95 -2.04
CA TRP A 358 8.69 -14.12 -1.21
C TRP A 358 7.46 -13.91 -0.32
N TYR A 359 7.37 -12.75 0.32
CA TYR A 359 6.26 -12.37 1.19
C TYR A 359 4.92 -12.31 0.42
N ASN A 360 4.86 -11.60 -0.71
CA ASN A 360 3.61 -11.51 -1.50
C ASN A 360 3.23 -12.85 -2.15
N LYS A 361 4.22 -13.66 -2.55
CA LYS A 361 3.94 -15.04 -2.97
C LYS A 361 3.34 -15.86 -1.83
N ALA A 362 3.82 -15.69 -0.60
CA ALA A 362 3.28 -16.36 0.58
C ALA A 362 1.83 -15.94 0.86
N LEU A 363 1.51 -14.65 0.71
CA LEU A 363 0.14 -14.14 0.82
C LEU A 363 -0.78 -14.71 -0.26
N GLY A 364 -0.37 -14.67 -1.53
CA GLY A 364 -1.14 -15.26 -2.63
C GLY A 364 -1.43 -16.76 -2.40
N LEU A 365 -0.42 -17.51 -1.94
CA LEU A 365 -0.58 -18.92 -1.58
C LEU A 365 -1.52 -19.12 -0.38
N PHE A 366 -1.47 -18.22 0.62
CA PHE A 366 -2.39 -18.24 1.76
C PHE A 366 -3.84 -18.04 1.31
N HIS A 367 -4.11 -17.06 0.45
CA HIS A 367 -5.44 -16.80 -0.10
C HIS A 367 -5.98 -17.98 -0.94
N LEU A 368 -5.10 -18.68 -1.67
CA LEU A 368 -5.43 -19.93 -2.37
C LEU A 368 -5.49 -21.17 -1.46
N LYS A 369 -5.41 -21.00 -0.13
CA LYS A 369 -5.45 -22.07 0.90
C LYS A 369 -4.31 -23.09 0.77
N ARG A 370 -3.18 -22.71 0.17
CA ARG A 370 -1.96 -23.52 0.03
C ARG A 370 -1.02 -23.28 1.22
N PHE A 371 -1.51 -23.52 2.43
CA PHE A 371 -0.83 -23.14 3.67
C PHE A 371 0.60 -23.66 3.84
N PRO A 372 0.93 -24.94 3.51
CA PRO A 372 2.32 -25.41 3.62
C PRO A 372 3.29 -24.64 2.72
N GLN A 373 2.87 -24.31 1.50
CA GLN A 373 3.70 -23.57 0.54
C GLN A 373 3.81 -22.09 0.94
N SER A 374 2.74 -21.52 1.49
CA SER A 374 2.73 -20.18 2.07
C SER A 374 3.74 -20.06 3.21
N ILE A 375 3.73 -20.99 4.18
CA ILE A 375 4.69 -21.02 5.29
C ILE A 375 6.13 -21.13 4.79
N ALA A 376 6.40 -21.98 3.79
CA ALA A 376 7.73 -22.08 3.21
C ALA A 376 8.21 -20.77 2.55
N CYS A 377 7.30 -20.02 1.91
CA CYS A 377 7.62 -18.71 1.33
C CYS A 377 7.85 -17.65 2.41
N TYR A 378 7.05 -17.63 3.49
CA TYR A 378 7.32 -16.78 4.65
C TYR A 378 8.68 -17.09 5.29
N ASP A 379 8.99 -18.37 5.47
CA ASP A 379 10.29 -18.81 6.01
C ASP A 379 11.47 -18.39 5.11
N SER A 380 11.26 -18.27 3.80
CA SER A 380 12.26 -17.76 2.86
C SER A 380 12.41 -16.24 2.96
N ALA A 381 11.30 -15.50 3.08
CA ALA A 381 11.33 -14.06 3.34
C ALA A 381 12.04 -13.73 4.67
N LEU A 382 11.74 -14.49 5.73
CA LEU A 382 12.31 -14.31 7.07
C LEU A 382 13.81 -14.66 7.16
N GLN A 383 14.30 -15.56 6.30
CA GLN A 383 15.75 -15.82 6.19
C GLN A 383 16.51 -14.60 5.66
N ILE A 384 15.86 -13.76 4.85
CA ILE A 384 16.45 -12.54 4.30
C ILE A 384 16.24 -11.37 5.28
N LYS A 385 15.03 -11.20 5.80
CA LYS A 385 14.65 -10.11 6.70
C LYS A 385 13.92 -10.64 7.95
N LEU A 386 14.69 -10.89 9.01
CA LEU A 386 14.22 -11.51 10.26
C LEU A 386 13.27 -10.63 11.09
N ASP A 387 13.39 -9.32 10.95
CA ASP A 387 12.59 -8.31 11.66
C ASP A 387 11.30 -7.93 10.92
N SER A 388 10.93 -8.63 9.83
CA SER A 388 9.61 -8.48 9.22
C SER A 388 8.54 -9.15 10.09
N TRP A 389 7.89 -8.34 10.91
CA TRP A 389 6.80 -8.76 11.79
C TRP A 389 5.56 -9.19 11.00
N GLU A 390 5.34 -8.63 9.81
CA GLU A 390 4.26 -9.00 8.89
C GLU A 390 4.43 -10.44 8.41
N ALA A 391 5.65 -10.85 8.06
CA ALA A 391 5.96 -12.21 7.67
C ALA A 391 5.75 -13.20 8.84
N TRP A 392 6.11 -12.83 10.07
CA TRP A 392 5.81 -13.65 11.25
C TRP A 392 4.30 -13.78 11.53
N LEU A 393 3.53 -12.69 11.34
CA LEU A 393 2.08 -12.70 11.46
C LEU A 393 1.43 -13.62 10.41
N GLY A 394 1.82 -13.45 9.15
CA GLY A 394 1.34 -14.24 8.02
C GLY A 394 1.68 -15.72 8.18
N ARG A 395 2.91 -16.03 8.61
CA ARG A 395 3.34 -17.40 8.92
C ARG A 395 2.45 -18.03 10.00
N GLY A 396 2.21 -17.33 11.11
CA GLY A 396 1.36 -17.85 12.18
C GLY A 396 -0.10 -18.01 11.76
N ALA A 397 -0.64 -17.11 10.93
CA ALA A 397 -1.98 -17.26 10.36
C ALA A 397 -2.08 -18.48 9.43
N ALA A 398 -1.06 -18.72 8.59
CA ALA A 398 -0.96 -19.91 7.75
C ALA A 398 -0.86 -21.19 8.59
N ALA A 399 -0.04 -21.19 9.66
CA ALA A 399 0.07 -22.32 10.58
C ALA A 399 -1.25 -22.61 11.31
N ALA A 400 -1.99 -21.57 11.71
CA ALA A 400 -3.31 -21.73 12.32
C ALA A 400 -4.32 -22.44 11.40
N SER A 401 -4.16 -22.23 10.08
CA SER A 401 -5.04 -22.79 9.05
C SER A 401 -4.62 -24.20 8.61
N LEU A 402 -3.38 -24.60 8.93
CA LEU A 402 -2.89 -25.97 8.84
C LEU A 402 -3.51 -26.77 10.01
N GLY A 403 -4.13 -27.92 9.76
CA GLY A 403 -4.82 -28.67 10.83
C GLY A 403 -3.89 -29.07 11.98
N GLU A 404 -4.42 -29.27 13.19
CA GLU A 404 -3.60 -29.61 14.39
C GLU A 404 -2.74 -30.89 14.22
N ASN A 405 -3.16 -31.80 13.34
CA ASN A 405 -2.46 -33.07 13.06
C ASN A 405 -1.55 -33.00 11.82
N GLU A 406 -1.46 -31.86 11.16
CA GLU A 406 -0.66 -31.67 9.95
C GLU A 406 0.68 -31.04 10.32
N SER A 407 1.77 -31.70 9.94
CA SER A 407 3.13 -31.19 10.09
C SER A 407 3.70 -30.75 8.75
N LEU A 408 4.56 -29.72 8.79
CA LEU A 408 5.27 -29.28 7.60
C LEU A 408 6.27 -30.35 7.15
N SER A 409 6.19 -30.72 5.86
CA SER A 409 7.12 -31.67 5.23
C SER A 409 8.48 -31.03 4.90
N VAL A 410 8.52 -29.70 4.80
CA VAL A 410 9.73 -28.90 4.55
C VAL A 410 10.10 -28.18 5.84
N VAL A 411 11.25 -28.52 6.39
CA VAL A 411 11.77 -27.92 7.63
C VAL A 411 12.62 -26.72 7.26
N SER A 412 12.18 -25.52 7.61
CA SER A 412 13.00 -24.31 7.49
C SER A 412 14.12 -24.29 8.53
N PRO A 413 15.19 -23.50 8.32
CA PRO A 413 16.27 -23.36 9.30
C PRO A 413 15.76 -22.99 10.70
N PHE A 414 14.72 -22.15 10.79
CA PHE A 414 14.08 -21.76 12.04
C PHE A 414 13.43 -22.94 12.78
N ALA A 415 12.78 -23.83 12.03
CA ALA A 415 12.09 -24.97 12.58
C ALA A 415 13.03 -26.07 13.08
N VAL A 416 14.32 -26.03 12.70
CA VAL A 416 15.37 -26.86 13.31
C VAL A 416 15.67 -26.39 14.74
N SER A 417 15.80 -25.08 14.94
CA SER A 417 16.05 -24.49 16.27
C SER A 417 14.81 -24.45 17.16
N ASN A 418 13.62 -24.33 16.58
CA ASN A 418 12.35 -24.32 17.28
C ASN A 418 11.36 -25.29 16.61
N PRO A 419 11.32 -26.57 17.02
CA PRO A 419 10.46 -27.59 16.41
C PRO A 419 8.96 -27.29 16.44
N ALA A 420 8.49 -26.43 17.36
CA ALA A 420 7.09 -26.03 17.44
C ALA A 420 6.62 -25.26 16.19
N LEU A 421 7.55 -24.65 15.44
CA LEU A 421 7.27 -23.97 14.18
C LEU A 421 6.81 -24.91 13.05
N ASN A 422 6.96 -26.23 13.21
CA ASN A 422 6.49 -27.25 12.27
C ASN A 422 5.07 -27.74 12.53
N LEU A 423 4.46 -27.34 13.65
CA LEU A 423 3.12 -27.75 14.02
C LEU A 423 2.07 -26.90 13.30
N GLY A 424 0.91 -27.47 13.02
CA GLY A 424 -0.29 -26.72 12.63
C GLY A 424 -1.11 -26.25 13.84
N GLY A 425 -2.20 -25.55 13.57
CA GLY A 425 -3.18 -25.12 14.57
C GLY A 425 -2.63 -24.12 15.60
N TYR A 426 -3.07 -24.28 16.84
CA TYR A 426 -2.75 -23.36 17.95
C TYR A 426 -1.23 -23.27 18.22
N GLU A 427 -0.53 -24.41 18.29
CA GLU A 427 0.89 -24.45 18.65
C GLU A 427 1.78 -23.80 17.60
N GLY A 428 1.56 -24.12 16.32
CA GLY A 428 2.32 -23.50 15.22
C GLY A 428 2.10 -22.00 15.10
N LYS A 429 0.85 -21.56 15.31
CA LYS A 429 0.48 -20.14 15.33
C LYS A 429 1.22 -19.40 16.44
N LEU A 430 1.13 -19.91 17.67
CA LEU A 430 1.75 -19.28 18.83
C LEU A 430 3.28 -19.27 18.72
N ALA A 431 3.87 -20.38 18.30
CA ALA A 431 5.32 -20.50 18.10
C ALA A 431 5.85 -19.47 17.08
N SER A 432 5.10 -19.22 15.99
CA SER A 432 5.49 -18.24 14.97
C SER A 432 5.57 -16.83 15.55
N TYR A 433 4.57 -16.42 16.36
CA TYR A 433 4.56 -15.07 16.93
C TYR A 433 5.60 -14.89 18.03
N GLN A 434 5.79 -15.91 18.87
CA GLN A 434 6.79 -15.89 19.93
C GLN A 434 8.22 -15.89 19.38
N GLU A 435 8.48 -16.58 18.26
CA GLU A 435 9.77 -16.51 17.59
C GLU A 435 10.03 -15.11 17.02
N GLY A 436 9.04 -14.51 16.34
CA GLY A 436 9.16 -13.15 15.80
C GLY A 436 9.51 -12.11 16.86
N LEU A 437 8.95 -12.22 18.06
CA LEU A 437 9.27 -11.32 19.18
C LEU A 437 10.74 -11.37 19.61
N LYS A 438 11.49 -12.44 19.32
CA LYS A 438 12.93 -12.50 19.63
C LYS A 438 13.77 -11.63 18.71
N HIS A 439 13.24 -11.25 17.54
CA HIS A 439 13.93 -10.49 16.50
C HIS A 439 13.51 -9.02 16.47
N LEU A 440 12.48 -8.64 17.23
CA LEU A 440 11.93 -7.30 17.29
C LEU A 440 12.30 -6.64 18.61
N ARG A 441 12.34 -5.31 18.62
CA ARG A 441 12.45 -4.52 19.84
C ARG A 441 11.43 -3.39 19.83
N PRO A 442 10.79 -3.06 20.96
CA PRO A 442 9.74 -2.05 21.01
C PRO A 442 10.22 -0.62 20.70
N ASP A 443 11.50 -0.32 20.84
CA ASP A 443 12.11 0.97 20.53
C ASP A 443 12.36 1.18 19.02
N THR A 444 12.57 0.10 18.27
CA THR A 444 12.86 0.14 16.83
C THR A 444 11.67 -0.26 15.97
N HIS A 445 10.83 -1.17 16.47
CA HIS A 445 9.66 -1.71 15.78
C HIS A 445 8.44 -1.72 16.70
N PRO A 446 8.00 -0.56 17.24
CA PRO A 446 6.89 -0.50 18.20
C PRO A 446 5.61 -1.11 17.62
N GLU A 447 5.28 -0.82 16.35
CA GLU A 447 4.10 -1.39 15.69
C GLU A 447 4.18 -2.93 15.63
N GLY A 448 5.24 -3.47 15.04
CA GLY A 448 5.41 -4.91 14.88
C GLY A 448 5.42 -5.67 16.21
N TRP A 449 6.09 -5.10 17.21
CA TRP A 449 6.09 -5.62 18.58
C TRP A 449 4.66 -5.68 19.14
N GLY A 450 3.93 -4.56 19.11
CA GLY A 450 2.57 -4.50 19.62
C GLY A 450 1.59 -5.40 18.86
N ARG A 451 1.69 -5.47 17.53
CA ARG A 451 0.86 -6.33 16.66
C ARG A 451 1.05 -7.81 16.97
N LEU A 452 2.29 -8.26 17.21
CA LEU A 452 2.53 -9.65 17.63
C LEU A 452 1.93 -9.95 19.00
N TYR A 453 2.01 -9.04 19.96
CA TYR A 453 1.35 -9.21 21.26
C TYR A 453 -0.17 -9.25 21.15
N ILE A 454 -0.78 -8.42 20.29
CA ILE A 454 -2.21 -8.52 19.96
C ILE A 454 -2.53 -9.91 19.39
N ALA A 455 -1.73 -10.39 18.43
CA ALA A 455 -1.94 -11.69 17.79
C ALA A 455 -1.80 -12.86 18.77
N ILE A 456 -0.84 -12.81 19.70
CA ILE A 456 -0.68 -13.78 20.78
C ILE A 456 -1.89 -13.72 21.72
N GLY A 457 -2.31 -12.52 22.13
CA GLY A 457 -3.49 -12.34 22.99
C GLY A 457 -4.76 -12.92 22.36
N ASN A 458 -4.98 -12.66 21.06
CA ASN A 458 -6.09 -13.24 20.29
C ASN A 458 -5.99 -14.77 20.22
N THR A 459 -4.78 -15.31 20.07
CA THR A 459 -4.55 -16.76 20.02
C THR A 459 -4.90 -17.45 21.34
N TYR A 460 -4.49 -16.89 22.47
CA TYR A 460 -4.90 -17.38 23.79
C TYR A 460 -6.41 -17.24 24.02
N TYR A 461 -7.02 -16.12 23.60
CA TYR A 461 -8.45 -15.90 23.75
C TYR A 461 -9.28 -16.98 23.03
N GLU A 462 -8.95 -17.27 21.77
CA GLU A 462 -9.65 -18.29 20.98
C GLU A 462 -9.41 -19.71 21.52
N GLN A 463 -8.22 -20.01 22.03
CA GLN A 463 -7.98 -21.31 22.68
C GLN A 463 -8.82 -21.45 23.96
N GLY A 464 -8.93 -20.39 24.75
CA GLY A 464 -9.78 -20.35 25.93
C GLY A 464 -11.26 -20.61 25.62
N LYS A 465 -11.76 -20.25 24.43
CA LYS A 465 -13.15 -20.57 24.03
C LYS A 465 -13.40 -22.07 23.82
N LYS A 466 -12.36 -22.87 23.58
CA LYS A 466 -12.46 -24.31 23.28
C LYS A 466 -12.18 -25.21 24.49
N GLU A 467 -11.36 -24.74 25.42
CA GLU A 467 -10.84 -25.53 26.53
C GLU A 467 -11.64 -25.35 27.82
N PHE A 468 -11.65 -26.38 28.68
CA PHE A 468 -12.28 -26.30 30.00
C PHE A 468 -11.59 -25.25 30.90
N THR A 469 -10.27 -25.06 30.76
CA THR A 469 -9.44 -24.11 31.51
C THR A 469 -9.41 -22.69 30.91
N HIS A 470 -10.53 -22.24 30.34
CA HIS A 470 -10.68 -20.95 29.67
C HIS A 470 -10.16 -19.73 30.46
N ARG A 471 -10.27 -19.70 31.80
CA ARG A 471 -9.79 -18.58 32.62
C ARG A 471 -8.28 -18.36 32.53
N ASP A 472 -7.48 -19.43 32.54
CA ASP A 472 -6.02 -19.32 32.47
C ASP A 472 -5.60 -18.72 31.12
N TYR A 473 -6.19 -19.23 30.04
CA TYR A 473 -6.01 -18.71 28.69
C TYR A 473 -6.41 -17.23 28.58
N TRP A 474 -7.54 -16.84 29.16
CA TRP A 474 -7.99 -15.45 29.13
C TRP A 474 -7.12 -14.52 29.97
N HIS A 475 -6.55 -14.97 31.08
CA HIS A 475 -5.54 -14.19 31.81
C HIS A 475 -4.23 -14.03 31.01
N GLN A 476 -3.79 -15.06 30.28
CA GLN A 476 -2.68 -14.93 29.34
C GLN A 476 -3.00 -13.92 28.23
N ALA A 477 -4.22 -13.94 27.68
CA ALA A 477 -4.66 -12.96 26.70
C ALA A 477 -4.59 -11.53 27.25
N ILE A 478 -5.10 -11.29 28.47
CA ILE A 478 -5.03 -9.99 29.15
C ILE A 478 -3.59 -9.50 29.28
N SER A 479 -2.68 -10.36 29.76
CA SER A 479 -1.28 -9.97 29.94
C SER A 479 -0.63 -9.53 28.63
N ASN A 480 -0.90 -10.22 27.52
CA ASN A 480 -0.37 -9.86 26.22
C ASN A 480 -0.98 -8.55 25.69
N TYR A 481 -2.30 -8.34 25.85
CA TYR A 481 -2.93 -7.07 25.49
C TYR A 481 -2.39 -5.89 26.30
N GLN A 482 -2.09 -6.07 27.58
CA GLN A 482 -1.51 -5.02 28.41
C GLN A 482 -0.11 -4.60 27.93
N ILE A 483 0.71 -5.56 27.48
CA ILE A 483 2.02 -5.27 26.88
C ILE A 483 1.86 -4.54 25.54
N ALA A 484 0.89 -4.94 24.72
CA ALA A 484 0.58 -4.23 23.48
C ALA A 484 0.11 -2.80 23.76
N LEU A 485 -0.74 -2.60 24.76
CA LEU A 485 -1.27 -1.29 25.17
C LEU A 485 -0.19 -0.33 25.65
N SER A 486 0.84 -0.83 26.33
CA SER A 486 1.97 0.00 26.78
C SER A 486 2.92 0.39 25.65
N THR A 487 2.85 -0.28 24.50
CA THR A 487 3.72 -0.02 23.34
C THR A 487 3.00 0.79 22.26
N LEU A 488 1.75 0.43 21.93
CA LEU A 488 0.94 1.09 20.92
C LEU A 488 0.10 2.19 21.58
N THR A 489 0.67 3.37 21.73
CA THR A 489 0.04 4.54 22.36
C THR A 489 -1.12 5.09 21.50
N PRO A 490 -2.10 5.79 22.10
CA PRO A 490 -3.18 6.40 21.33
C PRO A 490 -2.71 7.56 20.45
N GLU A 491 -1.59 8.20 20.80
CA GLU A 491 -0.99 9.29 20.01
C GLU A 491 -0.33 8.78 18.72
N ASP A 492 0.45 7.70 18.82
CA ASP A 492 1.24 7.19 17.68
C ASP A 492 0.45 6.14 16.88
N PHE A 493 -0.36 5.32 17.54
CA PHE A 493 -1.07 4.18 16.94
C PHE A 493 -2.56 4.12 17.33
N PRO A 494 -3.36 5.17 17.09
CA PRO A 494 -4.73 5.28 17.61
C PRO A 494 -5.65 4.11 17.22
N GLU A 495 -5.56 3.60 15.99
CA GLU A 495 -6.41 2.48 15.56
C GLU A 495 -6.01 1.15 16.19
N SER A 496 -4.71 0.85 16.27
CA SER A 496 -4.22 -0.35 16.94
C SER A 496 -4.51 -0.29 18.45
N HIS A 497 -4.46 0.91 19.03
CA HIS A 497 -4.86 1.15 20.42
C HIS A 497 -6.34 0.82 20.63
N LEU A 498 -7.24 1.27 19.74
CA LEU A 498 -8.66 0.89 19.77
C LEU A 498 -8.88 -0.62 19.63
N GLU A 499 -8.10 -1.30 18.78
CA GLU A 499 -8.16 -2.76 18.61
C GLU A 499 -7.81 -3.49 19.91
N ILE A 500 -6.77 -3.03 20.61
CA ILE A 500 -6.38 -3.56 21.92
C ILE A 500 -7.50 -3.32 22.94
N LEU A 501 -8.03 -2.08 23.03
CA LEU A 501 -9.10 -1.75 23.97
C LEU A 501 -10.35 -2.61 23.74
N GLN A 502 -10.75 -2.81 22.49
CA GLN A 502 -11.88 -3.67 22.14
C GLN A 502 -11.62 -5.13 22.53
N SER A 503 -10.45 -5.66 22.19
CA SER A 503 -10.08 -7.05 22.46
C SER A 503 -9.95 -7.32 23.96
N LEU A 504 -9.31 -6.42 24.71
CA LEU A 504 -9.17 -6.50 26.15
C LEU A 504 -10.52 -6.38 26.87
N THR A 505 -11.37 -5.42 26.46
CA THR A 505 -12.72 -5.28 27.00
C THR A 505 -13.54 -6.54 26.79
N LYS A 506 -13.47 -7.15 25.59
CA LYS A 506 -14.15 -8.42 25.27
C LYS A 506 -13.75 -9.53 26.26
N VAL A 507 -12.46 -9.68 26.58
CA VAL A 507 -12.01 -10.70 27.54
C VAL A 507 -12.51 -10.41 28.95
N LEU A 508 -12.42 -9.15 29.40
CA LEU A 508 -12.87 -8.74 30.72
C LEU A 508 -14.37 -8.91 30.92
N VAL A 509 -15.19 -8.65 29.89
CA VAL A 509 -16.64 -8.90 29.89
C VAL A 509 -16.93 -10.38 30.12
N ASN A 510 -16.21 -11.27 29.44
CA ASN A 510 -16.39 -12.72 29.62
C ASN A 510 -15.93 -13.22 31.00
N LEU A 511 -14.89 -12.60 31.57
CA LEU A 511 -14.44 -12.86 32.96
C LEU A 511 -15.31 -12.17 34.02
N ARG A 512 -16.24 -11.29 33.60
CA ARG A 512 -17.09 -10.45 34.45
C ARG A 512 -16.34 -9.46 35.32
N GLU A 513 -15.17 -9.00 34.86
CA GLU A 513 -14.41 -7.90 35.45
C GLU A 513 -14.98 -6.55 34.99
N ASN A 514 -16.27 -6.32 35.26
CA ASN A 514 -17.06 -5.25 34.63
C ASN A 514 -16.55 -3.84 34.94
N ALA A 515 -15.95 -3.60 36.12
CA ALA A 515 -15.47 -2.28 36.49
C ALA A 515 -14.32 -1.83 35.57
N THR A 516 -13.31 -2.69 35.42
CA THR A 516 -12.17 -2.48 34.51
C THR A 516 -12.65 -2.47 33.06
N GLY A 517 -13.53 -3.41 32.68
CA GLY A 517 -14.12 -3.45 31.34
C GLY A 517 -14.85 -2.17 30.97
N LYS A 518 -15.64 -1.58 31.88
CA LYS A 518 -16.37 -0.32 31.65
C LYS A 518 -15.43 0.86 31.47
N GLN A 519 -14.34 0.92 32.22
CA GLN A 519 -13.33 1.98 32.07
C GLN A 519 -12.68 1.91 30.69
N LEU A 520 -12.21 0.74 30.27
CA LEU A 520 -11.56 0.56 28.97
C LEU A 520 -12.52 0.79 27.80
N GLN A 521 -13.76 0.30 27.92
CA GLN A 521 -14.82 0.52 26.94
C GLN A 521 -15.11 2.02 26.78
N SER A 522 -15.25 2.75 27.89
CA SER A 522 -15.52 4.20 27.86
C SER A 522 -14.36 4.96 27.24
N TRP A 523 -13.12 4.59 27.56
CA TRP A 523 -11.93 5.19 26.95
C TRP A 523 -11.88 4.93 25.44
N GLY A 524 -12.13 3.70 25.01
CA GLY A 524 -12.18 3.35 23.58
C GLY A 524 -13.26 4.13 22.84
N MET A 525 -14.46 4.27 23.41
CA MET A 525 -15.53 5.08 22.82
C MET A 525 -15.17 6.57 22.72
N GLN A 526 -14.46 7.11 23.71
CA GLN A 526 -13.98 8.49 23.67
C GLN A 526 -12.95 8.68 22.55
N LEU A 527 -11.94 7.82 22.48
CA LEU A 527 -10.91 7.88 21.44
C LEU A 527 -11.52 7.72 20.04
N LEU A 528 -12.44 6.77 19.85
CA LEU A 528 -13.15 6.60 18.58
C LEU A 528 -13.91 7.88 18.20
N LYS A 529 -14.59 8.53 19.15
CA LYS A 529 -15.29 9.80 18.90
C LYS A 529 -14.33 10.92 18.51
N GLU A 530 -13.17 11.01 19.15
CA GLU A 530 -12.12 11.98 18.81
C GLU A 530 -11.65 11.76 17.36
N LEU A 531 -11.36 10.52 16.96
CA LEU A 531 -10.95 10.19 15.60
C LEU A 531 -12.03 10.50 14.56
N LEU A 532 -13.30 10.18 14.85
CA LEU A 532 -14.42 10.48 13.95
C LEU A 532 -14.67 11.98 13.79
N SER A 533 -14.25 12.80 14.76
CA SER A 533 -14.39 14.27 14.70
C SER A 533 -13.31 14.99 13.88
N GLN A 534 -12.27 14.27 13.43
CA GLN A 534 -11.16 14.86 12.68
C GLN A 534 -11.61 15.31 11.27
N SER A 535 -11.35 16.58 10.95
CA SER A 535 -11.83 17.23 9.71
C SER A 535 -11.18 16.70 8.43
N TYR A 536 -9.96 16.16 8.52
CA TYR A 536 -9.22 15.64 7.37
C TYR A 536 -9.67 14.24 6.94
N ARG A 537 -10.44 13.51 7.76
CA ARG A 537 -10.97 12.20 7.39
C ARG A 537 -12.18 12.37 6.48
N SER A 538 -12.17 11.69 5.34
CA SER A 538 -13.34 11.57 4.47
C SER A 538 -14.48 10.86 5.20
N ASP A 539 -15.71 11.06 4.74
CA ASP A 539 -16.88 10.40 5.33
C ASP A 539 -16.81 8.87 5.18
N GLU A 540 -16.26 8.36 4.07
CA GLU A 540 -16.03 6.93 3.92
C GLU A 540 -15.02 6.40 4.95
N ASN A 541 -13.91 7.12 5.19
CA ASN A 541 -12.93 6.73 6.20
C ASN A 541 -13.54 6.72 7.60
N LYS A 542 -14.42 7.69 7.92
CA LYS A 542 -15.15 7.72 9.21
C LYS A 542 -16.11 6.54 9.33
N LYS A 543 -16.85 6.21 8.26
CA LYS A 543 -17.77 5.07 8.23
C LYS A 543 -17.02 3.76 8.47
N GLN A 544 -15.92 3.51 7.75
CA GLN A 544 -15.10 2.32 7.91
C GLN A 544 -14.53 2.22 9.33
N LEU A 545 -14.03 3.32 9.88
CA LEU A 545 -13.52 3.37 11.24
C LEU A 545 -14.59 3.04 12.29
N ALA A 546 -15.78 3.63 12.16
CA ALA A 546 -16.90 3.40 13.06
C ALA A 546 -17.37 1.94 13.01
N LEU A 547 -17.44 1.33 11.83
CA LEU A 547 -17.81 -0.07 11.65
C LEU A 547 -16.76 -1.03 12.21
N LYS A 548 -15.47 -0.74 12.01
CA LYS A 548 -14.35 -1.53 12.53
C LYS A 548 -14.39 -1.65 14.06
N PHE A 549 -14.82 -0.59 14.75
CA PHE A 549 -14.82 -0.49 16.21
C PHE A 549 -16.21 -0.47 16.85
N ILE A 550 -17.26 -0.86 16.11
CA ILE A 550 -18.64 -0.95 16.64
C ILE A 550 -18.76 -1.92 17.83
N GLY A 551 -17.82 -2.87 17.93
CA GLY A 551 -17.74 -3.81 19.03
C GLY A 551 -17.58 -3.14 20.38
N LEU A 552 -16.90 -1.99 20.48
CA LEU A 552 -16.79 -1.22 21.72
C LEU A 552 -18.16 -0.77 22.26
N GLN A 553 -19.06 -0.35 21.37
CA GLN A 553 -20.41 0.00 21.77
C GLN A 553 -21.19 -1.25 22.19
N GLN A 554 -21.11 -2.33 21.41
CA GLN A 554 -21.83 -3.57 21.68
C GLN A 554 -21.41 -4.19 23.03
N LEU A 555 -20.12 -4.12 23.38
CA LEU A 555 -19.62 -4.57 24.69
C LEU A 555 -20.20 -3.76 25.86
N GLY A 556 -20.63 -2.51 25.63
CA GLY A 556 -21.35 -1.71 26.62
C GLY A 556 -22.68 -2.35 27.03
N VAL A 557 -23.37 -3.02 26.09
CA VAL A 557 -24.61 -3.79 26.37
C VAL A 557 -24.32 -4.95 27.31
N ASP A 558 -23.25 -5.71 27.05
CA ASP A 558 -22.87 -6.84 27.91
C ASP A 558 -22.49 -6.41 29.32
N ILE A 559 -21.78 -5.27 29.45
CA ILE A 559 -21.42 -4.71 30.75
C ILE A 559 -22.67 -4.33 31.55
N ALA A 560 -23.66 -3.69 30.91
CA ALA A 560 -24.94 -3.36 31.55
C ALA A 560 -25.72 -4.62 31.93
N VAL A 561 -25.76 -5.65 31.08
CA VAL A 561 -26.36 -6.96 31.40
C VAL A 561 -25.69 -7.59 32.61
N ASN A 562 -24.36 -7.61 32.67
CA ASN A 562 -23.62 -8.22 33.77
C ASN A 562 -23.78 -7.46 35.10
N ASN A 563 -24.07 -6.16 35.07
CA ASN A 563 -24.40 -5.36 36.25
C ASN A 563 -25.87 -5.53 36.70
N GLY A 564 -26.73 -6.08 35.83
CA GLY A 564 -28.16 -6.26 36.09
C GLY A 564 -29.04 -5.10 35.60
N ASP A 565 -28.46 -4.14 34.88
CA ASP A 565 -29.13 -2.94 34.38
C ASP A 565 -29.81 -3.22 33.03
N LEU A 566 -30.83 -4.09 33.03
CA LEU A 566 -31.44 -4.63 31.80
C LEU A 566 -32.12 -3.58 30.92
N VAL A 567 -32.66 -2.51 31.52
CA VAL A 567 -33.24 -1.38 30.76
C VAL A 567 -32.14 -0.64 30.01
N GLU A 568 -31.05 -0.26 30.71
CA GLU A 568 -29.89 0.41 30.09
C GLU A 568 -29.28 -0.46 28.99
N ALA A 569 -29.11 -1.76 29.26
CA ALA A 569 -28.58 -2.71 28.28
C ALA A 569 -29.40 -2.71 26.98
N TRP A 570 -30.72 -2.81 27.08
CA TRP A 570 -31.59 -2.81 25.91
C TRP A 570 -31.57 -1.44 25.19
N GLU A 571 -31.63 -0.33 25.93
CA GLU A 571 -31.59 1.02 25.34
C GLU A 571 -30.27 1.29 24.61
N LEU A 572 -29.14 0.82 25.16
CA LEU A 572 -27.84 0.86 24.50
C LEU A 572 -27.83 0.02 23.21
N ALA A 573 -28.44 -1.16 23.23
CA ALA A 573 -28.53 -2.04 22.06
C ALA A 573 -29.39 -1.41 20.94
N GLU A 574 -30.51 -0.80 21.28
CA GLU A 574 -31.39 -0.09 20.34
C GLU A 574 -30.71 1.18 19.81
N LYS A 575 -30.02 1.95 20.67
CA LYS A 575 -29.26 3.14 20.26
C LYS A 575 -28.17 2.78 19.26
N GLY A 576 -27.41 1.72 19.49
CA GLY A 576 -26.37 1.28 18.57
C GLY A 576 -26.90 0.80 17.23
N LYS A 577 -28.05 0.14 17.23
CA LYS A 577 -28.70 -0.28 15.99
C LYS A 577 -29.19 0.91 15.17
N ASN A 578 -29.80 1.90 15.82
CA ASN A 578 -30.23 3.14 15.16
C ASN A 578 -29.03 3.98 14.67
N GLN A 579 -27.93 4.03 15.43
CA GLN A 579 -26.68 4.68 15.00
C GLN A 579 -26.09 4.05 13.74
N CYS A 580 -25.99 2.73 13.71
CA CYS A 580 -25.51 2.01 12.53
C CYS A 580 -26.43 2.24 11.32
N LEU A 581 -27.75 2.19 11.53
CA LEU A 581 -28.71 2.47 10.45
C LEU A 581 -28.58 3.91 9.93
N GLN A 582 -28.36 4.88 10.81
CA GLN A 582 -28.13 6.27 10.42
C GLN A 582 -26.87 6.39 9.57
N TRP A 583 -25.72 5.83 10.00
CA TRP A 583 -24.49 5.86 9.19
C TRP A 583 -24.62 5.17 7.82
N LEU A 584 -25.54 4.22 7.69
CA LEU A 584 -25.83 3.55 6.42
C LEU A 584 -26.78 4.35 5.52
N THR A 585 -27.58 5.26 6.08
CA THR A 585 -28.65 5.99 5.34
C THR A 585 -28.41 7.49 5.21
N SER A 586 -27.62 8.09 6.09
CA SER A 586 -27.19 9.48 6.06
C SER A 586 -25.70 9.59 6.38
N HIS A 587 -25.01 10.54 5.75
CA HIS A 587 -23.60 10.83 6.03
C HIS A 587 -23.44 11.65 7.33
N ASP A 588 -24.33 11.44 8.30
CA ASP A 588 -24.44 12.23 9.53
C ASP A 588 -24.10 11.39 10.77
N TYR A 589 -23.06 11.83 11.50
CA TYR A 589 -22.55 11.21 12.72
C TYR A 589 -23.07 11.86 14.02
N HIS A 590 -24.07 12.73 13.94
CA HIS A 590 -24.71 13.34 15.10
C HIS A 590 -25.51 12.33 15.94
N GLU A 591 -25.90 12.75 17.15
CA GLU A 591 -26.60 11.90 18.10
C GLU A 591 -27.96 11.44 17.56
N VAL A 592 -28.13 10.12 17.48
CA VAL A 592 -29.32 9.49 16.92
C VAL A 592 -30.40 9.40 18.00
N LYS A 593 -31.59 9.91 17.67
CA LYS A 593 -32.76 9.71 18.52
C LYS A 593 -33.13 8.23 18.51
N SER A 594 -33.12 7.62 19.69
CA SER A 594 -33.45 6.22 19.89
C SER A 594 -34.61 6.08 20.87
N ALA A 595 -35.36 4.99 20.75
CA ALA A 595 -36.50 4.74 21.64
C ALA A 595 -36.01 4.43 23.06
N GLU A 596 -36.63 5.06 24.05
CA GLU A 596 -36.49 4.68 25.46
C GLU A 596 -37.40 3.49 25.78
N TYR A 597 -37.06 2.72 26.80
CA TYR A 597 -37.84 1.54 27.20
C TYR A 597 -39.29 1.89 27.56
N SER A 598 -39.49 3.07 28.16
CA SER A 598 -40.82 3.62 28.48
C SER A 598 -41.72 3.79 27.25
N GLN A 599 -41.13 3.96 26.06
CA GLN A 599 -41.82 4.25 24.82
C GLN A 599 -42.26 2.98 24.06
N ILE A 600 -41.70 1.82 24.40
CA ILE A 600 -41.98 0.54 23.73
C ILE A 600 -43.44 0.11 23.91
N GLN A 601 -44.07 0.51 25.02
CA GLN A 601 -45.47 0.17 25.33
C GLN A 601 -46.45 0.56 24.21
N ARG A 602 -46.09 1.48 23.32
CA ARG A 602 -46.89 1.81 22.12
C ARG A 602 -47.09 0.62 21.17
N LEU A 603 -46.08 -0.26 21.08
CA LEU A 603 -46.11 -1.45 20.23
C LEU A 603 -46.65 -2.71 20.93
N LEU A 604 -46.98 -2.60 22.21
CA LEU A 604 -47.31 -3.75 23.06
C LEU A 604 -48.76 -3.68 23.55
N ASN A 605 -49.31 -4.88 23.81
CA ASN A 605 -50.57 -5.10 24.50
C ASN A 605 -50.49 -6.50 25.15
N PRO A 606 -51.47 -6.93 25.96
CA PRO A 606 -51.37 -8.20 26.69
C PRO A 606 -51.15 -9.45 25.81
N THR A 607 -51.42 -9.37 24.50
CA THR A 607 -51.26 -10.47 23.53
C THR A 607 -50.07 -10.29 22.58
N THR A 608 -49.27 -9.23 22.76
CA THR A 608 -48.13 -8.90 21.87
C THR A 608 -46.82 -8.86 22.66
N ALA A 609 -45.78 -9.52 22.16
CA ALA A 609 -44.44 -9.51 22.75
C ALA A 609 -43.36 -9.23 21.70
N ILE A 610 -42.23 -8.66 22.13
CA ILE A 610 -41.04 -8.45 21.29
C ILE A 610 -39.95 -9.45 21.69
N ILE A 611 -39.32 -10.07 20.69
CA ILE A 611 -38.05 -10.78 20.83
C ILE A 611 -36.96 -9.93 20.18
N TYR A 612 -36.00 -9.49 20.98
CA TYR A 612 -34.89 -8.67 20.55
C TYR A 612 -33.58 -9.43 20.75
N TRP A 613 -32.91 -9.76 19.65
CA TRP A 613 -31.57 -10.35 19.70
C TRP A 613 -30.51 -9.28 19.59
N HIS A 614 -29.45 -9.40 20.39
CA HIS A 614 -28.28 -8.55 20.32
C HIS A 614 -27.02 -9.42 20.23
N PHE A 615 -26.11 -9.02 19.36
CA PHE A 615 -24.82 -9.68 19.13
C PHE A 615 -23.74 -8.67 19.46
N SER A 616 -22.83 -9.06 20.32
CA SER A 616 -21.59 -8.33 20.58
C SER A 616 -20.39 -9.20 20.20
N PRO A 617 -19.15 -8.68 20.29
CA PRO A 617 -17.95 -9.51 20.17
C PRO A 617 -17.82 -10.58 21.26
N ALA A 618 -18.58 -10.49 22.35
CA ALA A 618 -18.46 -11.37 23.51
C ALA A 618 -19.65 -12.34 23.63
N SER A 619 -20.86 -11.94 23.24
CA SER A 619 -22.06 -12.71 23.55
C SER A 619 -23.24 -12.54 22.57
N LEU A 620 -24.18 -13.48 22.66
CA LEU A 620 -25.52 -13.44 22.06
C LEU A 620 -26.58 -13.26 23.15
N GLN A 621 -27.08 -12.03 23.29
CA GLN A 621 -28.13 -11.66 24.24
C GLN A 621 -29.52 -11.79 23.60
N THR A 622 -30.51 -12.17 24.40
CA THR A 622 -31.92 -12.25 23.97
C THR A 622 -32.80 -11.59 25.01
N PHE A 623 -33.42 -10.47 24.63
CA PHE A 623 -34.38 -9.74 25.44
C PHE A 623 -35.80 -10.07 24.98
N ILE A 624 -36.65 -10.38 25.95
CA ILE A 624 -38.09 -10.56 25.79
C ILE A 624 -38.78 -9.36 26.42
N ILE A 625 -39.65 -8.68 25.67
CA ILE A 625 -40.35 -7.49 26.15
C ILE A 625 -41.85 -7.75 26.07
N LYS A 626 -42.52 -7.60 27.22
CA LYS A 626 -43.97 -7.84 27.38
C LYS A 626 -44.68 -6.55 27.82
N ASP A 627 -45.98 -6.48 27.55
CA ASP A 627 -46.82 -5.36 27.98
C ASP A 627 -46.74 -5.16 29.50
N GLN A 628 -46.63 -3.90 29.91
CA GLN A 628 -46.50 -3.45 31.31
C GLN A 628 -45.32 -4.05 32.10
N ALA A 629 -44.37 -4.74 31.45
CA ALA A 629 -43.19 -5.27 32.15
C ALA A 629 -42.24 -4.13 32.57
N PRO A 630 -41.82 -4.04 33.86
CA PRO A 630 -41.01 -2.93 34.37
C PRO A 630 -39.58 -2.91 33.80
N SER A 631 -39.09 -4.03 33.28
CA SER A 631 -37.82 -4.17 32.59
C SER A 631 -37.89 -5.30 31.56
N PRO A 632 -36.99 -5.34 30.56
CA PRO A 632 -36.86 -6.51 29.69
C PRO A 632 -36.60 -7.79 30.49
N ILE A 633 -37.12 -8.91 30.01
CA ILE A 633 -36.78 -10.24 30.52
C ILE A 633 -35.57 -10.74 29.71
N LEU A 634 -34.45 -10.97 30.40
CA LEU A 634 -33.29 -11.59 29.78
C LEU A 634 -33.45 -13.11 29.81
N LEU A 635 -33.30 -13.76 28.65
CA LEU A 635 -33.53 -15.21 28.52
C LEU A 635 -32.70 -16.04 29.51
N PHE A 636 -31.50 -15.56 29.84
CA PHE A 636 -30.62 -16.18 30.82
C PHE A 636 -30.03 -15.13 31.75
N THR A 637 -30.28 -15.26 33.04
CA THR A 637 -29.67 -14.40 34.04
C THR A 637 -28.22 -14.83 34.29
N PRO A 638 -27.27 -13.89 34.35
CA PRO A 638 -25.87 -14.22 34.64
C PRO A 638 -25.73 -14.88 36.02
N ILE A 639 -25.38 -16.17 36.07
CA ILE A 639 -25.09 -16.87 37.35
C ILE A 639 -23.76 -16.32 37.89
N LYS A 640 -23.78 -15.65 39.05
CA LYS A 640 -22.61 -14.91 39.59
C LYS A 640 -21.41 -15.79 39.97
N ASP A 641 -21.66 -17.01 40.42
CA ASP A 641 -20.61 -17.88 41.02
C ASP A 641 -20.23 -19.08 40.14
N SER A 642 -20.54 -19.05 38.85
CA SER A 642 -20.16 -20.13 37.93
C SER A 642 -18.74 -19.91 37.40
N GLU A 643 -17.90 -20.92 37.55
CA GLU A 643 -16.62 -20.98 36.84
C GLU A 643 -16.79 -21.28 35.35
N ALA A 644 -17.99 -21.62 34.87
CA ALA A 644 -18.23 -21.94 33.46
C ALA A 644 -18.31 -20.69 32.57
N ILE A 645 -18.04 -20.88 31.28
CA ILE A 645 -18.24 -19.86 30.24
C ILE A 645 -19.71 -19.38 30.29
N PRO A 646 -19.98 -18.06 30.28
CA PRO A 646 -21.34 -17.55 30.26
C PRO A 646 -22.15 -18.14 29.10
N GLU A 647 -23.40 -18.56 29.35
CA GLU A 647 -24.23 -19.20 28.34
C GLU A 647 -24.43 -18.33 27.08
N ALA A 648 -24.57 -17.01 27.26
CA ALA A 648 -24.66 -16.08 26.13
C ALA A 648 -23.40 -16.09 25.24
N ALA A 649 -22.21 -16.28 25.82
CA ALA A 649 -20.94 -16.40 25.08
C ALA A 649 -20.84 -17.76 24.38
N TRP A 650 -21.28 -18.84 25.04
CA TRP A 650 -21.33 -20.17 24.43
C TRP A 650 -22.31 -20.23 23.25
N ARG A 651 -23.49 -19.60 23.37
CA ARG A 651 -24.48 -19.50 22.29
C ARG A 651 -23.95 -18.71 21.10
N LEU A 652 -23.17 -17.65 21.34
CA LEU A 652 -22.48 -16.93 20.27
C LEU A 652 -21.52 -17.85 19.51
N LEU A 653 -20.67 -18.59 20.23
CA LEU A 653 -19.74 -19.54 19.62
C LEU A 653 -20.46 -20.61 18.79
N GLU A 654 -21.52 -21.21 19.33
CA GLU A 654 -22.33 -22.18 18.57
C GLU A 654 -23.00 -21.56 17.35
N PHE A 655 -23.48 -20.30 17.46
CA PHE A 655 -24.02 -19.56 16.32
C PHE A 655 -22.98 -19.31 15.24
N GLU A 656 -21.78 -18.83 15.60
CA GLU A 656 -20.68 -18.57 14.66
C GLU A 656 -20.29 -19.84 13.90
N ASN A 657 -20.11 -20.96 14.63
CA ASN A 657 -19.81 -22.26 14.04
C ASN A 657 -20.93 -22.75 13.12
N TRP A 658 -22.19 -22.63 13.56
CA TRP A 658 -23.34 -22.99 12.75
C TRP A 658 -23.49 -22.12 11.51
N PHE A 659 -23.26 -20.81 11.62
CA PHE A 659 -23.41 -19.86 10.53
C PHE A 659 -22.32 -20.03 9.47
N ALA A 660 -21.08 -20.35 9.88
CA ALA A 660 -20.02 -20.72 8.96
C ALA A 660 -20.37 -21.99 8.15
N ASP A 661 -20.88 -23.03 8.82
CA ASP A 661 -21.38 -24.24 8.13
C ASP A 661 -22.60 -23.93 7.23
N TRP A 662 -23.50 -23.06 7.67
CA TRP A 662 -24.64 -22.60 6.86
C TRP A 662 -24.17 -21.95 5.55
N GLN A 663 -23.23 -21.00 5.62
CA GLN A 663 -22.69 -20.31 4.46
C GLN A 663 -21.97 -21.25 3.49
N ASN A 664 -21.14 -22.15 4.02
CA ASN A 664 -20.41 -23.13 3.19
C ASN A 664 -21.32 -24.17 2.54
N SER A 665 -22.50 -24.40 3.10
CA SER A 665 -23.47 -25.37 2.60
C SER A 665 -24.50 -24.81 1.61
N GLN A 666 -24.48 -23.50 1.33
CA GLN A 666 -25.35 -22.92 0.32
C GLN A 666 -25.00 -23.54 -1.05
N PRO A 667 -25.91 -24.26 -1.71
CA PRO A 667 -25.60 -24.87 -2.99
C PRO A 667 -25.32 -23.78 -4.02
N SER A 668 -24.20 -23.89 -4.75
CA SER A 668 -24.04 -23.20 -6.02
C SER A 668 -25.21 -23.60 -6.94
N LEU A 669 -25.74 -22.64 -7.71
CA LEU A 669 -26.86 -22.88 -8.64
C LEU A 669 -26.62 -24.10 -9.56
N GLU A 670 -25.37 -24.47 -9.82
CA GLU A 670 -24.97 -25.58 -10.68
C GLU A 670 -25.23 -26.98 -10.11
N LEU A 671 -25.32 -27.14 -8.77
CA LEU A 671 -25.54 -28.45 -8.13
C LEU A 671 -27.03 -28.80 -7.92
N GLN A 672 -27.95 -27.90 -8.30
CA GLN A 672 -29.39 -28.06 -8.11
C GLN A 672 -30.01 -29.20 -8.95
N ILE A 673 -29.29 -29.72 -9.94
CA ILE A 673 -29.81 -30.72 -10.89
C ILE A 673 -29.64 -32.18 -10.38
N PHE A 674 -28.72 -32.45 -9.44
CA PHE A 674 -28.31 -33.83 -9.13
C PHE A 674 -28.78 -34.41 -7.79
N ASN A 675 -29.07 -33.58 -6.77
CA ASN A 675 -29.45 -34.07 -5.45
C ASN A 675 -30.96 -33.97 -5.23
N GLY A 676 -31.61 -35.10 -4.91
CA GLY A 676 -33.06 -35.17 -4.73
C GLY A 676 -33.60 -34.20 -3.68
N LYS A 677 -34.71 -33.51 -3.99
CA LYS A 677 -35.35 -32.49 -3.13
C LYS A 677 -35.58 -32.92 -1.67
N GLN A 678 -35.82 -34.22 -1.44
CA GLN A 678 -36.19 -34.74 -0.12
C GLN A 678 -35.01 -34.83 0.87
N SER A 679 -33.79 -35.13 0.40
CA SER A 679 -32.60 -35.18 1.26
C SER A 679 -32.09 -33.79 1.62
N GLN A 680 -32.25 -32.81 0.71
CA GLN A 680 -31.91 -31.40 0.96
C GLN A 680 -32.85 -30.77 1.98
N GLN A 681 -34.15 -31.05 1.88
CA GLN A 681 -35.14 -30.58 2.84
C GLN A 681 -34.85 -31.07 4.27
N LEU A 682 -34.44 -32.34 4.42
CA LEU A 682 -34.06 -32.91 5.71
C LEU A 682 -32.76 -32.29 6.28
N ALA A 683 -31.79 -31.99 5.43
CA ALA A 683 -30.55 -31.32 5.82
C ALA A 683 -30.82 -29.88 6.30
N MET A 684 -31.66 -29.14 5.57
CA MET A 684 -32.12 -27.81 5.94
C MET A 684 -32.87 -27.81 7.29
N GLU A 685 -33.80 -28.74 7.47
CA GLU A 685 -34.56 -28.88 8.72
C GLU A 685 -33.63 -29.16 9.91
N THR A 686 -32.64 -30.03 9.73
CA THR A 686 -31.64 -30.33 10.78
C THR A 686 -30.83 -29.08 11.17
N LYS A 687 -30.42 -28.27 10.18
CA LYS A 687 -29.72 -27.00 10.45
C LYS A 687 -30.61 -25.99 11.18
N LEU A 688 -31.88 -25.87 10.77
CA LEU A 688 -32.83 -24.98 11.44
C LEU A 688 -33.17 -25.45 12.87
N LEU A 689 -33.23 -26.77 13.11
CA LEU A 689 -33.37 -27.32 14.47
C LEU A 689 -32.14 -27.00 15.34
N LYS A 690 -30.93 -27.00 14.78
CA LYS A 690 -29.74 -26.53 15.50
C LYS A 690 -29.82 -25.04 15.81
N LEU A 691 -30.23 -24.20 14.84
CA LEU A 691 -30.45 -22.77 15.07
C LEU A 691 -31.53 -22.51 16.13
N GLN A 692 -32.62 -23.28 16.11
CA GLN A 692 -33.69 -23.20 17.11
C GLN A 692 -33.16 -23.41 18.54
N LYS A 693 -32.23 -24.37 18.72
CA LYS A 693 -31.56 -24.61 20.00
C LYS A 693 -30.59 -23.49 20.36
N ILE A 694 -29.81 -22.99 19.41
CA ILE A 694 -28.87 -21.88 19.62
C ILE A 694 -29.62 -20.61 20.04
N LEU A 695 -30.74 -20.29 19.39
CA LEU A 695 -31.59 -19.15 19.76
C LEU A 695 -32.48 -19.44 20.98
N ASN A 696 -32.46 -20.68 21.47
CA ASN A 696 -33.25 -21.22 22.55
C ASN A 696 -34.73 -20.81 22.50
N ILE A 697 -35.35 -21.11 21.36
CA ILE A 697 -36.76 -20.82 21.10
C ILE A 697 -37.66 -21.54 22.13
N SER A 698 -37.28 -22.72 22.61
CA SER A 698 -38.04 -23.45 23.64
C SER A 698 -38.25 -22.66 24.92
N THR A 699 -37.21 -21.99 25.45
CA THR A 699 -37.34 -21.18 26.67
C THR A 699 -38.09 -19.88 26.38
N ILE A 700 -37.91 -19.27 25.20
CA ILE A 700 -38.69 -18.10 24.80
C ILE A 700 -40.19 -18.42 24.81
N LEU A 701 -40.58 -19.58 24.29
CA LEU A 701 -41.98 -20.00 24.24
C LEU A 701 -42.59 -20.24 25.64
N GLN A 702 -41.77 -20.59 26.65
CA GLN A 702 -42.24 -20.72 28.04
C GLN A 702 -42.68 -19.38 28.64
N GLU A 703 -42.14 -18.26 28.14
CA GLU A 703 -42.48 -16.91 28.58
C GLU A 703 -43.76 -16.35 27.92
N PHE A 704 -44.31 -17.06 26.91
CA PHE A 704 -45.32 -16.57 25.96
C PHE A 704 -46.73 -17.13 26.21
N GLU A 705 -47.09 -17.36 27.48
CA GLU A 705 -48.46 -17.70 27.84
C GLU A 705 -49.42 -16.53 27.49
N GLY A 706 -50.43 -16.78 26.66
CA GLY A 706 -51.41 -15.78 26.23
C GLY A 706 -50.96 -14.83 25.11
N ILE A 707 -49.76 -15.02 24.55
CA ILE A 707 -49.25 -14.21 23.43
C ILE A 707 -49.78 -14.77 22.10
N GLU A 708 -50.27 -13.88 21.23
CA GLU A 708 -50.77 -14.20 19.89
C GLU A 708 -49.89 -13.58 18.79
N THR A 709 -49.32 -12.40 19.06
CA THR A 709 -48.48 -11.65 18.11
C THR A 709 -47.04 -11.54 18.63
N ILE A 710 -46.07 -11.86 17.80
CA ILE A 710 -44.64 -11.76 18.10
C ILE A 710 -43.99 -10.77 17.15
N ILE A 711 -43.27 -9.80 17.70
CA ILE A 711 -42.44 -8.88 16.95
C ILE A 711 -40.98 -9.34 17.07
N LEU A 712 -40.34 -9.63 15.95
CA LEU A 712 -38.95 -10.05 15.85
C LEU A 712 -38.07 -8.86 15.50
N VAL A 713 -37.06 -8.60 16.31
CA VAL A 713 -36.03 -7.59 16.07
C VAL A 713 -34.66 -8.30 15.93
N PRO A 714 -34.35 -8.85 14.74
CA PRO A 714 -33.10 -9.56 14.49
C PRO A 714 -31.91 -8.61 14.41
N HIS A 715 -30.72 -9.04 14.85
CA HIS A 715 -29.48 -8.25 14.76
C HIS A 715 -28.41 -8.98 13.95
N ARG A 716 -27.59 -8.22 13.21
CA ARG A 716 -26.58 -8.74 12.27
C ARG A 716 -27.19 -9.84 11.39
N ASP A 717 -26.45 -10.89 11.06
CA ASP A 717 -26.84 -11.91 10.07
C ASP A 717 -28.15 -12.64 10.35
N LEU A 718 -28.75 -12.53 11.54
CA LEU A 718 -30.08 -13.09 11.81
C LEU A 718 -31.17 -12.57 10.86
N TYR A 719 -31.05 -11.36 10.29
CA TYR A 719 -32.03 -10.88 9.31
C TYR A 719 -32.05 -11.72 8.02
N LYS A 720 -30.95 -12.43 7.71
CA LYS A 720 -30.84 -13.29 6.52
C LYS A 720 -31.52 -14.64 6.69
N LEU A 721 -31.98 -14.96 7.90
CA LEU A 721 -32.41 -16.31 8.27
C LEU A 721 -33.94 -16.38 8.38
N PRO A 722 -34.55 -17.55 8.08
CA PRO A 722 -36.00 -17.74 8.18
C PRO A 722 -36.45 -17.91 9.65
N LEU A 723 -36.26 -16.88 10.49
CA LEU A 723 -36.50 -16.97 11.94
C LEU A 723 -37.93 -17.36 12.31
N HIS A 724 -38.92 -16.91 11.53
CA HIS A 724 -40.33 -17.25 11.72
C HIS A 724 -40.58 -18.76 11.66
N SER A 725 -39.80 -19.49 10.85
CA SER A 725 -39.94 -20.94 10.71
C SER A 725 -39.56 -21.67 12.00
N LEU A 726 -38.71 -21.08 12.84
CA LEU A 726 -38.21 -21.69 14.08
C LEU A 726 -39.31 -21.88 15.13
N PHE A 727 -40.44 -21.17 15.03
CA PHE A 727 -41.56 -21.28 15.97
C PHE A 727 -42.52 -22.42 15.61
N ASN A 728 -42.37 -23.03 14.42
CA ASN A 728 -43.27 -24.06 13.89
C ASN A 728 -42.63 -25.45 13.74
N LEU A 729 -41.37 -25.63 14.19
CA LEU A 729 -40.63 -26.90 14.01
C LEU A 729 -40.98 -27.98 15.07
N PRO A 730 -40.89 -29.30 14.74
CA PRO A 730 -41.55 -30.39 15.50
C PRO A 730 -40.93 -30.80 16.85
N ASN A 731 -40.06 -30.01 17.49
CA ASN A 731 -39.28 -30.46 18.65
C ASN A 731 -39.33 -29.50 19.86
N ILE A 732 -40.44 -28.81 20.05
CA ILE A 732 -40.72 -28.04 21.27
C ILE A 732 -41.00 -29.07 22.39
N SER A 733 -40.07 -29.19 23.33
CA SER A 733 -40.04 -30.23 24.37
C SER A 733 -41.40 -30.49 25.04
N GLY A 734 -41.95 -31.69 24.81
CA GLY A 734 -42.88 -32.37 25.73
C GLY A 734 -44.34 -31.93 25.77
N PHE A 735 -44.76 -30.85 25.11
CA PHE A 735 -46.17 -30.43 25.09
C PHE A 735 -46.90 -30.91 23.83
N SER A 736 -48.09 -31.50 24.02
CA SER A 736 -48.88 -32.13 22.97
C SER A 736 -49.49 -31.14 21.97
N LEU A 737 -49.38 -31.47 20.68
CA LEU A 737 -50.37 -31.36 19.59
C LEU A 737 -51.06 -30.02 19.24
N ASN A 738 -50.77 -28.90 19.90
CA ASN A 738 -51.21 -27.57 19.44
C ASN A 738 -49.99 -26.65 19.27
N ILE A 739 -49.42 -26.61 18.07
CA ILE A 739 -48.45 -25.58 17.69
C ILE A 739 -49.21 -24.24 17.65
N PRO A 740 -48.90 -23.25 18.50
CA PRO A 740 -49.58 -21.96 18.47
C PRO A 740 -49.26 -21.27 17.15
N ASN A 741 -50.30 -20.83 16.42
CA ASN A 741 -50.12 -20.08 15.19
C ASN A 741 -49.89 -18.59 15.51
N TYR A 742 -48.65 -18.23 15.82
CA TYR A 742 -48.29 -16.84 16.14
C TYR A 742 -48.33 -15.96 14.88
N LYS A 743 -48.87 -14.75 15.01
CA LYS A 743 -48.70 -13.69 14.02
C LYS A 743 -47.31 -13.08 14.20
N ILE A 744 -46.41 -13.29 13.23
CA ILE A 744 -45.02 -12.80 13.31
C ILE A 744 -44.85 -11.52 12.48
N VAL A 745 -44.26 -10.50 13.11
CA VAL A 745 -43.91 -9.21 12.50
C VAL A 745 -42.42 -8.98 12.64
N TYR A 746 -41.76 -8.46 11.60
CA TYR A 746 -40.34 -8.10 11.66
C TYR A 746 -40.17 -6.59 11.74
N LEU A 747 -39.27 -6.13 12.62
CA LEU A 747 -38.86 -4.74 12.69
C LEU A 747 -37.34 -4.60 12.58
N PRO A 748 -36.82 -3.69 11.74
CA PRO A 748 -35.41 -3.36 11.71
C PRO A 748 -34.95 -2.78 13.05
N THR A 749 -35.70 -1.83 13.63
CA THR A 749 -35.47 -1.28 14.97
C THR A 749 -36.81 -1.00 15.64
N VAL A 750 -36.83 -0.93 16.97
CA VAL A 750 -38.06 -0.62 17.71
C VAL A 750 -38.49 0.83 17.46
N GLN A 751 -37.53 1.74 17.33
CA GLN A 751 -37.77 3.16 17.01
C GLN A 751 -38.53 3.33 15.69
N LEU A 752 -38.22 2.54 14.66
CA LEU A 752 -38.95 2.58 13.39
C LEU A 752 -40.38 2.04 13.51
N GLY A 753 -40.59 0.98 14.30
CA GLY A 753 -41.92 0.49 14.61
C GLY A 753 -42.80 1.58 15.21
N ILE A 754 -42.29 2.27 16.24
CA ILE A 754 -43.00 3.39 16.90
C ILE A 754 -43.28 4.54 15.93
N ALA A 755 -42.33 4.87 15.05
CA ALA A 755 -42.52 5.95 14.07
C ALA A 755 -43.62 5.64 13.06
N SER A 756 -43.75 4.37 12.64
CA SER A 756 -44.75 3.93 11.67
C SER A 756 -46.19 4.01 12.17
N GLU A 757 -46.45 3.82 13.47
CA GLU A 757 -47.78 3.98 14.07
C GLU A 757 -48.29 5.43 14.00
N ASN A 758 -47.39 6.42 14.10
CA ASN A 758 -47.77 7.84 14.09
C ASN A 758 -48.35 8.30 12.74
N TYR A 759 -48.09 7.58 11.64
CA TYR A 759 -48.64 7.87 10.32
C TYR A 759 -49.99 7.18 10.04
N GLY A 760 -50.42 6.26 10.91
CA GLY A 760 -51.60 5.40 10.71
C GLY A 760 -52.97 6.00 11.08
N ASN A 761 -53.05 7.26 11.51
CA ASN A 761 -54.31 7.84 12.03
C ASN A 761 -55.11 8.70 11.03
N ASN A 762 -54.74 8.76 9.75
CA ASN A 762 -55.58 9.30 8.68
C ASN A 762 -56.07 8.16 7.79
N GLY A 763 -57.34 7.82 7.97
CA GLY A 763 -57.92 6.55 7.54
C GLY A 763 -57.77 6.22 6.06
N VAL A 764 -57.28 5.01 5.79
CA VAL A 764 -57.82 4.11 4.78
C VAL A 764 -57.76 2.69 5.35
N ASN A 765 -58.94 2.11 5.59
CA ASN A 765 -59.12 0.67 5.69
C ASN A 765 -58.75 0.05 4.35
N ASN A 766 -57.47 -0.31 4.18
CA ASN A 766 -57.00 -1.38 3.32
C ASN A 766 -55.70 -1.86 3.94
N GLY A 767 -55.82 -2.98 4.68
CA GLY A 767 -54.75 -3.56 5.45
C GLY A 767 -53.51 -3.82 4.61
N TYR A 768 -52.37 -3.79 5.30
CA TYR A 768 -51.01 -4.19 4.93
C TYR A 768 -50.95 -5.47 4.08
N SER A 769 -51.44 -5.36 2.85
CA SER A 769 -51.21 -6.20 1.68
C SER A 769 -50.27 -5.49 0.69
N GLY A 770 -49.82 -4.28 1.05
CA GLY A 770 -49.01 -3.39 0.22
C GLY A 770 -47.54 -3.25 0.63
N PHE A 771 -47.09 -3.74 1.80
CA PHE A 771 -45.65 -3.87 2.05
C PHE A 771 -45.18 -5.24 1.56
N LYS A 772 -45.18 -5.40 0.23
CA LYS A 772 -44.32 -6.41 -0.39
C LYS A 772 -42.89 -5.99 -0.09
N SER A 773 -42.04 -6.96 0.23
CA SER A 773 -40.57 -6.83 0.34
C SER A 773 -39.88 -6.21 -0.89
N ALA A 774 -40.63 -5.84 -1.93
CA ALA A 774 -40.18 -5.32 -3.21
C ALA A 774 -40.10 -3.78 -3.30
N GLU A 775 -40.45 -3.03 -2.26
CA GLU A 775 -40.46 -1.54 -2.28
C GLU A 775 -39.45 -0.88 -1.30
N LEU A 776 -38.43 -1.61 -0.85
CA LEU A 776 -37.17 -0.96 -0.50
C LEU A 776 -36.40 -0.75 -1.82
N PRO A 777 -35.79 0.43 -2.07
CA PRO A 777 -34.89 0.58 -3.21
C PRO A 777 -33.87 -0.56 -3.17
N LEU A 778 -33.87 -1.40 -4.21
CA LEU A 778 -33.04 -2.62 -4.29
C LEU A 778 -31.56 -2.32 -4.03
N ASP A 779 -31.12 -1.10 -4.32
CA ASP A 779 -29.76 -0.60 -4.11
C ASP A 779 -29.41 -0.48 -2.61
N ILE A 780 -30.38 -0.10 -1.76
CA ILE A 780 -30.18 0.02 -0.29
C ILE A 780 -30.18 -1.36 0.37
N VAL A 781 -30.93 -2.33 -0.17
CA VAL A 781 -30.97 -3.72 0.33
C VAL A 781 -29.75 -4.53 -0.16
N GLY A 782 -29.31 -4.29 -1.40
CA GLY A 782 -28.13 -4.92 -1.97
C GLY A 782 -26.84 -4.55 -1.25
N GLU A 783 -26.63 -3.26 -0.95
CA GLU A 783 -25.45 -2.78 -0.23
C GLU A 783 -25.53 -2.96 1.29
N MET A 784 -26.73 -2.92 1.92
CA MET A 784 -26.85 -3.20 3.37
C MET A 784 -26.70 -4.70 3.70
N PHE A 785 -27.08 -5.61 2.79
CA PHE A 785 -27.46 -6.97 3.19
C PHE A 785 -26.96 -8.12 2.29
N GLY A 786 -26.29 -7.85 1.16
CA GLY A 786 -25.59 -8.88 0.36
C GLY A 786 -26.48 -10.01 -0.17
N ILE A 787 -27.62 -9.67 -0.77
CA ILE A 787 -28.55 -10.60 -1.42
C ILE A 787 -28.56 -10.29 -2.93
N THR A 788 -28.28 -11.29 -3.78
CA THR A 788 -28.55 -11.22 -5.22
C THR A 788 -30.01 -11.56 -5.52
N GLU A 789 -30.58 -11.00 -6.59
CA GLU A 789 -32.00 -11.05 -6.99
C GLU A 789 -32.64 -12.46 -6.99
N ASP A 790 -31.86 -13.53 -7.15
CA ASP A 790 -32.38 -14.88 -7.34
C ASP A 790 -33.03 -15.51 -6.09
N VAL A 791 -32.68 -15.06 -4.88
CA VAL A 791 -33.09 -15.73 -3.62
C VAL A 791 -34.49 -15.32 -3.14
N LEU A 792 -35.05 -14.21 -3.62
CA LEU A 792 -36.38 -13.72 -3.21
C LEU A 792 -37.55 -14.30 -4.06
N SER A 793 -37.25 -15.21 -5.00
CA SER A 793 -38.25 -15.78 -5.93
C SER A 793 -38.77 -17.18 -5.55
N HIS A 794 -38.42 -17.72 -4.39
CA HIS A 794 -38.88 -19.03 -3.90
C HIS A 794 -39.49 -19.00 -2.50
#